data_AF-A0A9Q1JVW2-F1
#
_entry.id   AF-A0A9Q1JVW2-F1
#
_cell.length_a   1.000
_cell.length_b   1.000
_cell.length_c   1.000
_cell.angle_alpha   90.00
_cell.angle_beta   90.00
_cell.angle_gamma   90.00
#
_symmetry.space_group_name_H-M   'P 1'
#
loop_
_entity.id
_entity.type
_entity.pdbx_description
1 polymer ?
#
loop_
_entity_poly.entity_id
_entity_poly.type
_entity_poly.pdbx_seq_one_letter_code
_entity_poly.pdbx_strand_id
1 'polypeptide(L)'
;MREELDDLQIFLSTRWAILLNLHVEMFRVNNVEDILQVLIVFAVESLELDFALLFPERHVLLRVLPVLIVLATTSEKDTEALYKRIKISRLINIFKSDPVIPAFPDLHLSPAAIMKELSSYFPKFAIQTRLLALPAPHELQPREALDYQRQYLIVNHIGSIRAEHDDFTVRFASSINQLDLLKSTESADIEWCKEIKGNMYDMVVEGFQLLSRWTGRIWEQCAWKFSRPCKDQTSDESNNTSTLYSDYEKVVRYNYSAEERRALVELVGYVKSIGSLMQRCDTLVADALWETIHAEVQDFVQNTLATMLRTTFRRKKDVSRILSDMRTLSADWMANTAKQDTELQPLQDGEEGRGSYLHPRPVAPTPAQVHCLQFLIYEVVSGGNLRRPGGLFSNSGSEIPVGDLKQLETFFYKLGFFLHILDYTVTIASLTDLGFLWFREFYLETSRVIQFPIECSLPWMLVDYVLESQNAGLIESVLMPFDIYNDAAQQALTVLKQRFLYDEIEAEVDHCYDTFVYKLCETIFTYYKSWAARDLLDPSFLFTVDNGEKYLVQPMRFNALFKMTRVKLLGRSIDLRCLISQRMNKIFRENLEFLFDRFESQDICAIVELENLINILKHSHKLLSGDLTIDSFDLIFSEMQENMSLVSYSSRLAYQIWTEMQNDLLPNFILCNTTQRFVRSSKLSSVPVQKPSMPYAKPNFYCGNQDLNAAHQSFTRLHNGFFGMPHMFSIVRLLGPRSLPWLVRALLDHISNKRGGIDGNYQTSQACTGRNPNLASNKLTQISSLEPMITGLQEALPKSIGLLPFDDGVTGCMRHIKEQLNWTSKTELKEEREVDTTRFMQLAPWLGLIPGADGQILQSQGGESPVVNLLKSTTAAIVSNPNCPNPTSFYTLSKQAEAAARGQFFLSVASLKRCHPSTATCKANMNTGSILEYALAFTSAALDKYCSKWSAPPRTGFIDITTSKDFYRIFSGLQILRVGRKWAVASVEVHMLSRTMVGSDENSLQTACHVEHLEESVQGAPNNLAVLGDSVAWGGCTIIYLLGQQLHFELFDFSYQVLNAAEVEVTELAQMHRNSYTVQGWEPLLEAMKKSRRLNNHVFSMLKARCPLEDKVACAIKQSGTPLHRIKFENTVSAFETLPQKGV
;
A
#
# COMPACT_ATOMS: atom_id res chain seq x y z
N MET A 1 -3.12 2.68 67.73
CA MET A 1 -4.06 3.22 66.71
C MET A 1 -3.98 4.73 66.54
N ARG A 2 -4.36 5.59 67.50
CA ARG A 2 -4.26 7.05 67.28
C ARG A 2 -2.81 7.53 67.19
N GLU A 3 -1.97 7.09 68.12
CA GLU A 3 -0.51 7.35 68.09
C GLU A 3 0.15 6.79 66.83
N GLU A 4 -0.17 5.56 66.42
CA GLU A 4 0.36 4.98 65.17
C GLU A 4 -0.06 5.77 63.91
N LEU A 5 -1.27 6.34 63.89
CA LEU A 5 -1.75 7.21 62.82
C LEU A 5 -1.02 8.56 62.82
N ASP A 6 -0.80 9.13 63.99
CA ASP A 6 -0.07 10.39 64.16
C ASP A 6 1.41 10.20 63.75
N ASP A 7 2.06 9.10 64.15
CA ASP A 7 3.43 8.74 63.76
C ASP A 7 3.54 8.51 62.24
N LEU A 8 2.58 7.81 61.64
CA LEU A 8 2.52 7.60 60.20
C LEU A 8 2.35 8.93 59.45
N GLN A 9 1.50 9.82 59.97
CA GLN A 9 1.31 11.15 59.38
C GLN A 9 2.58 12.00 59.47
N ILE A 10 3.30 11.96 60.59
CA ILE A 10 4.59 12.64 60.75
C ILE A 10 5.61 12.05 59.77
N PHE A 11 5.67 10.73 59.63
CA PHE A 11 6.58 10.06 58.70
C PHE A 11 6.30 10.45 57.24
N LEU A 12 5.03 10.41 56.80
CA LEU A 12 4.65 10.74 55.42
C LEU A 12 4.76 12.24 55.08
N SER A 13 4.62 13.12 56.08
CA SER A 13 4.76 14.58 55.90
C SER A 13 6.20 15.07 55.97
N THR A 14 7.10 14.29 56.59
CA THR A 14 8.51 14.67 56.74
C THR A 14 9.31 14.27 55.50
N ARG A 15 9.77 15.27 54.75
CA ARG A 15 10.67 15.05 53.61
C ARG A 15 11.98 14.41 54.09
N TRP A 16 12.45 13.38 53.38
CA TRP A 16 13.66 12.61 53.74
C TRP A 16 13.61 11.87 55.09
N ALA A 17 12.42 11.58 55.62
CA ALA A 17 12.25 10.92 56.93
C ALA A 17 13.13 9.67 57.10
N ILE A 18 13.22 8.81 56.08
CA ILE A 18 14.05 7.59 56.12
C ILE A 18 15.52 7.93 56.35
N LEU A 19 16.07 8.88 55.59
CA LEU A 19 17.47 9.26 55.68
C LEU A 19 17.77 9.96 57.02
N LEU A 20 16.88 10.85 57.47
CA LEU A 20 17.01 11.54 58.75
C LEU A 20 16.98 10.56 59.92
N ASN A 21 16.06 9.58 59.90
CA ASN A 21 16.00 8.53 60.92
C ASN A 21 17.24 7.64 60.90
N LEU A 22 17.71 7.25 59.72
CA LEU A 22 18.95 6.47 59.56
C LEU A 22 20.14 7.22 60.17
N HIS A 23 20.25 8.51 59.87
CA HIS A 23 21.31 9.37 60.38
C HIS A 23 21.30 9.47 61.92
N VAL A 24 20.12 9.59 62.55
CA VAL A 24 19.98 9.57 64.01
C VAL A 24 20.42 8.25 64.63
N GLU A 25 20.06 7.11 64.03
CA GLU A 25 20.48 5.79 64.53
C GLU A 25 21.98 5.55 64.33
N MET A 26 22.56 6.04 63.24
CA MET A 26 24.00 5.92 62.98
C MET A 26 24.85 6.63 64.04
N PHE A 27 24.41 7.78 64.56
CA PHE A 27 25.10 8.47 65.65
C PHE A 27 25.17 7.68 66.97
N ARG A 28 24.30 6.67 67.15
CA ARG A 28 24.30 5.82 68.35
C ARG A 28 25.36 4.71 68.29
N VAL A 29 25.93 4.45 67.11
CA VAL A 29 26.89 3.37 66.88
C VAL A 29 28.30 3.94 66.78
N ASN A 30 29.22 3.39 67.57
CA ASN A 30 30.62 3.80 67.54
C ASN A 30 31.31 3.32 66.24
N ASN A 31 32.18 4.15 65.66
CA ASN A 31 32.98 3.88 64.45
C ASN A 31 32.20 3.77 63.12
N VAL A 32 30.98 4.30 63.01
CA VAL A 32 30.23 4.32 61.73
C VAL A 32 30.96 5.14 60.66
N GLU A 33 31.62 6.21 61.03
CA GLU A 33 32.43 7.05 60.14
C GLU A 33 33.52 6.24 59.41
N ASP A 34 34.17 5.30 60.11
CA ASP A 34 35.19 4.42 59.53
C ASP A 34 34.58 3.54 58.43
N ILE A 35 33.36 3.02 58.65
CA ILE A 35 32.64 2.17 57.68
C ILE A 35 32.22 2.98 56.45
N LEU A 36 31.64 4.16 56.66
CA LEU A 36 31.24 5.06 55.57
C LEU A 36 32.44 5.44 54.70
N GLN A 37 33.58 5.76 55.32
CA GLN A 37 34.79 6.08 54.58
C GLN A 37 35.26 4.91 53.71
N VAL A 38 35.23 3.67 54.22
CA VAL A 38 35.60 2.47 53.44
C VAL A 38 34.64 2.29 52.26
N LEU A 39 33.33 2.44 52.47
CA LEU A 39 32.33 2.32 51.41
C LEU A 39 32.48 3.41 50.33
N ILE A 40 32.78 4.65 50.71
CA ILE A 40 33.03 5.74 49.76
C ILE A 40 34.28 5.43 48.93
N VAL A 41 35.37 4.96 49.56
CA VAL A 41 36.58 4.61 48.80
C VAL A 41 36.31 3.45 47.84
N PHE A 42 35.62 2.41 48.28
CA PHE A 42 35.22 1.29 47.42
C PHE A 42 34.41 1.75 46.20
N ALA A 43 33.41 2.61 46.42
CA ALA A 43 32.58 3.13 45.34
C ALA A 43 33.40 3.97 44.34
N VAL A 44 34.30 4.83 44.83
CA VAL A 44 35.18 5.66 43.98
C VAL A 44 36.16 4.80 43.18
N GLU A 45 36.81 3.82 43.81
CA GLU A 45 37.76 2.93 43.14
C GLU A 45 37.06 2.07 42.08
N SER A 46 35.89 1.52 42.40
CA SER A 46 35.10 0.72 41.46
C SER A 46 34.65 1.53 40.25
N LEU A 47 34.17 2.77 40.46
CA LEU A 47 33.74 3.67 39.39
C LEU A 47 34.88 4.15 38.48
N GLU A 48 36.12 4.22 38.99
CA GLU A 48 37.29 4.58 38.19
C GLU A 48 37.87 3.39 37.41
N LEU A 49 37.66 2.16 37.89
CA LEU A 49 38.16 0.95 37.23
C LEU A 49 37.36 0.59 35.98
N ASP A 50 36.06 0.91 35.91
CA ASP A 50 35.11 0.88 34.76
C ASP A 50 35.00 -0.41 33.91
N PHE A 51 36.09 -1.17 33.69
CA PHE A 51 36.11 -2.42 32.89
C PHE A 51 35.44 -3.61 33.58
N ALA A 52 35.29 -3.56 34.91
CA ALA A 52 34.77 -4.66 35.71
C ALA A 52 33.28 -4.54 36.04
N LEU A 53 32.66 -3.40 35.76
CA LEU A 53 31.28 -3.11 36.17
C LEU A 53 30.33 -3.16 34.98
N LEU A 54 29.16 -3.77 35.20
CA LEU A 54 28.03 -3.63 34.29
C LEU A 54 27.23 -2.35 34.64
N PHE A 55 26.46 -1.82 33.69
CA PHE A 55 25.71 -0.58 33.87
C PHE A 55 24.79 -0.57 35.11
N PRO A 56 24.11 -1.68 35.51
CA PRO A 56 23.24 -1.64 36.68
C PRO A 56 24.05 -1.36 37.95
N GLU A 57 25.22 -1.97 38.07
CA GLU A 57 26.12 -1.80 39.21
C GLU A 57 26.73 -0.39 39.21
N ARG A 58 27.19 0.08 38.05
CA ARG A 58 27.68 1.44 37.86
C ARG A 58 26.64 2.47 38.31
N HIS A 59 25.40 2.35 37.84
CA HIS A 59 24.33 3.28 38.20
C HIS A 59 23.94 3.18 39.68
N VAL A 60 23.98 1.99 40.30
CA VAL A 60 23.83 1.84 41.76
C VAL A 60 24.92 2.60 42.52
N LEU A 61 26.19 2.43 42.15
CA LEU A 61 27.30 3.13 42.80
C LEU A 61 27.19 4.65 42.65
N LEU A 62 26.82 5.13 41.47
CA LEU A 62 26.60 6.56 41.19
C LEU A 62 25.46 7.15 42.05
N ARG A 63 24.39 6.38 42.33
CA ARG A 63 23.29 6.80 43.22
C ARG A 63 23.66 6.80 44.69
N VAL A 64 24.41 5.79 45.14
CA VAL A 64 24.77 5.58 46.55
C VAL A 64 25.87 6.55 46.99
N LEU A 65 26.84 6.85 46.12
CA LEU A 65 27.98 7.72 46.43
C LEU A 65 27.60 9.09 47.03
N PRO A 66 26.70 9.91 46.43
CA PRO A 66 26.33 11.20 47.02
C PRO A 66 25.65 11.04 48.39
N VAL A 67 24.83 9.99 48.58
CA VAL A 67 24.17 9.73 49.87
C VAL A 67 25.19 9.36 50.95
N LEU A 68 26.18 8.53 50.62
CA LEU A 68 27.26 8.18 51.56
C LEU A 68 28.08 9.41 51.97
N ILE A 69 28.36 10.34 51.04
CA ILE A 69 29.07 11.58 51.35
C ILE A 69 28.24 12.46 52.28
N VAL A 70 26.93 12.61 52.02
CA VAL A 70 26.03 13.34 52.92
C VAL A 70 26.09 12.74 54.33
N LEU A 71 25.97 11.43 54.46
CA LEU A 71 26.02 10.74 55.76
C LEU A 71 27.38 10.82 56.46
N ALA A 72 28.48 11.00 55.71
CA ALA A 72 29.83 11.14 56.26
C ALA A 72 30.22 12.59 56.61
N THR A 73 29.42 13.59 56.21
CA THR A 73 29.72 15.03 56.38
C THR A 73 28.85 15.68 57.46
N THR A 74 28.79 15.05 58.62
CA THR A 74 27.93 15.49 59.73
C THR A 74 28.50 16.65 60.55
N SER A 75 29.83 16.79 60.58
CA SER A 75 30.58 17.86 61.25
C SER A 75 31.70 18.39 60.36
N GLU A 76 32.19 19.61 60.64
CA GLU A 76 33.35 20.20 59.95
C GLU A 76 34.62 19.34 60.10
N LYS A 77 34.82 18.73 61.28
CA LYS A 77 35.95 17.83 61.55
C LYS A 77 35.91 16.56 60.70
N ASP A 78 34.73 15.97 60.54
CA ASP A 78 34.53 14.72 59.79
C ASP A 78 34.72 14.98 58.30
N THR A 79 34.31 16.17 57.85
CA THR A 79 34.50 16.65 56.47
C THR A 79 36.00 16.82 56.16
N GLU A 80 36.78 17.42 57.05
CA GLU A 80 38.25 17.49 56.90
C GLU A 80 38.93 16.12 56.92
N ALA A 81 38.43 15.18 57.74
CA ALA A 81 38.96 13.82 57.81
C ALA A 81 38.69 13.04 56.51
N LEU A 82 37.49 13.16 55.94
CA LEU A 82 37.12 12.59 54.64
C LEU A 82 38.04 13.10 53.53
N TYR A 83 38.27 14.42 53.45
CA TYR A 83 39.09 15.03 52.40
C TYR A 83 40.59 14.76 52.56
N LYS A 84 41.07 14.41 53.75
CA LYS A 84 42.44 13.91 53.95
C LYS A 84 42.64 12.50 53.38
N ARG A 85 41.62 11.63 53.43
CA ARG A 85 41.69 10.26 52.89
C ARG A 85 41.38 10.19 51.40
N ILE A 86 40.40 10.96 50.92
CA ILE A 86 39.96 10.95 49.53
C ILE A 86 40.23 12.31 48.93
N LYS A 87 41.03 12.34 47.85
CA LYS A 87 41.23 13.58 47.08
C LYS A 87 39.89 14.02 46.52
N ILE A 88 39.42 15.18 46.97
CA ILE A 88 38.13 15.74 46.53
C ILE A 88 38.04 15.93 45.01
N SER A 89 39.17 16.14 44.34
CA SER A 89 39.24 16.22 42.88
C SER A 89 38.71 14.96 42.18
N ARG A 90 38.90 13.77 42.77
CA ARG A 90 38.37 12.50 42.23
C ARG A 90 36.84 12.49 42.27
N LEU A 91 36.26 12.83 43.44
CA LEU A 91 34.81 12.93 43.62
C LEU A 91 34.18 13.96 42.69
N ILE A 92 34.80 15.12 42.54
CA ILE A 92 34.32 16.18 41.65
C ILE A 92 34.36 15.71 40.19
N ASN A 93 35.41 15.00 39.77
CA ASN A 93 35.51 14.50 38.42
C ASN A 93 34.39 13.49 38.10
N ILE A 94 34.06 12.59 39.04
CA ILE A 94 32.96 11.63 38.89
C ILE A 94 31.60 12.36 38.80
N PHE A 95 31.34 13.34 39.66
CA PHE A 95 30.07 14.08 39.59
C PHE A 95 29.99 15.05 38.40
N LYS A 96 31.13 15.45 37.84
CA LYS A 96 31.18 16.22 36.58
C LYS A 96 31.01 15.33 35.37
N SER A 97 31.51 14.09 35.35
CA SER A 97 31.26 13.17 34.24
C SER A 97 29.78 12.79 34.14
N ASP A 98 29.13 12.63 35.30
CA ASP A 98 27.75 12.14 35.42
C ASP A 98 26.87 13.13 36.21
N PRO A 99 26.55 14.32 35.65
CA PRO A 99 25.74 15.33 36.34
C PRO A 99 24.27 14.92 36.54
N VAL A 100 23.77 14.01 35.70
CA VAL A 100 22.41 13.46 35.73
C VAL A 100 22.51 11.94 35.73
N ILE A 101 21.94 11.31 36.75
CA ILE A 101 22.02 9.86 36.95
C ILE A 101 20.62 9.25 36.86
N PRO A 102 20.47 8.11 36.16
CA PRO A 102 19.21 7.36 36.19
C PRO A 102 18.88 6.81 37.58
N ALA A 103 17.65 7.06 38.06
CA ALA A 103 17.21 6.61 39.38
C ALA A 103 16.15 5.51 39.30
N PHE A 104 14.97 5.91 38.86
CA PHE A 104 13.89 5.02 38.46
C PHE A 104 13.56 5.33 36.99
N PRO A 105 12.80 4.47 36.29
CA PRO A 105 12.54 4.61 34.86
C PRO A 105 12.28 6.04 34.35
N ASP A 106 11.38 6.77 35.02
CA ASP A 106 10.98 8.14 34.70
C ASP A 106 11.48 9.19 35.72
N LEU A 107 12.42 8.81 36.59
CA LEU A 107 13.01 9.68 37.60
C LEU A 107 14.52 9.76 37.45
N HIS A 108 15.05 10.98 37.40
CA HIS A 108 16.47 11.25 37.39
C HIS A 108 16.92 11.87 38.72
N LEU A 109 18.19 11.66 39.06
CA LEU A 109 18.84 12.29 40.21
C LEU A 109 19.99 13.16 39.74
N SER A 110 20.26 14.22 40.49
CA SER A 110 21.48 15.02 40.32
C SER A 110 22.30 14.95 41.60
N PRO A 111 23.54 14.41 41.58
CA PRO A 111 24.42 14.39 42.74
C PRO A 111 24.56 15.78 43.39
N ALA A 112 24.67 16.81 42.54
CA ALA A 112 24.79 18.19 42.97
C ALA A 112 23.57 18.66 43.77
N ALA A 113 22.36 18.32 43.31
CA ALA A 113 21.12 18.69 43.98
C ALA A 113 20.98 17.95 45.32
N ILE A 114 21.28 16.65 45.35
CA ILE A 114 21.26 15.83 46.58
C ILE A 114 22.20 16.44 47.63
N MET A 115 23.44 16.75 47.25
CA MET A 115 24.44 17.34 48.14
C MET A 115 24.03 18.73 48.64
N LYS A 116 23.47 19.59 47.78
CA LYS A 116 22.98 20.93 48.14
C LYS A 116 21.79 20.89 49.10
N GLU A 117 20.89 19.93 48.91
CA GLU A 117 19.65 19.85 49.69
C GLU A 117 19.87 19.20 51.06
N LEU A 118 20.73 18.17 51.13
CA LEU A 118 20.86 17.32 52.32
C LEU A 118 22.07 17.64 53.20
N SER A 119 23.14 18.25 52.67
CA SER A 119 24.30 18.61 53.49
C SER A 119 24.24 20.08 53.89
N SER A 120 24.16 20.36 55.19
CA SER A 120 24.17 21.72 55.75
C SER A 120 25.53 22.42 55.64
N TYR A 121 26.61 21.65 55.47
CA TYR A 121 27.99 22.14 55.38
C TYR A 121 28.52 22.25 53.95
N PHE A 122 27.95 21.50 53.00
CA PHE A 122 28.34 21.54 51.59
C PHE A 122 28.22 22.95 50.95
N PRO A 123 27.16 23.76 51.22
CA PRO A 123 27.07 25.12 50.69
C PRO A 123 28.18 26.06 51.20
N LYS A 124 28.57 25.95 52.48
CA LYS A 124 29.66 26.73 53.07
C LYS A 124 31.01 26.33 52.50
N PHE A 125 31.19 25.02 52.28
CA PHE A 125 32.37 24.43 51.69
C PHE A 125 32.56 24.81 50.21
N ALA A 126 31.49 24.74 49.40
CA ALA A 126 31.52 25.11 47.98
C ALA A 126 31.97 26.57 47.75
N ILE A 127 31.63 27.48 48.67
CA ILE A 127 32.04 28.88 48.65
C ILE A 127 33.54 29.05 48.97
N GLN A 128 34.09 28.27 49.91
CA GLN A 128 35.50 28.36 50.34
C GLN A 128 36.51 27.91 49.28
N THR A 129 36.18 26.89 48.47
CA THR A 129 37.15 26.30 47.53
C THR A 129 37.18 26.98 46.15
N ARG A 130 36.49 28.13 45.95
CA ARG A 130 36.17 28.68 44.61
C ARG A 130 35.53 27.66 43.67
N LEU A 131 34.88 26.62 44.22
CA LEU A 131 34.16 25.57 43.49
C LEU A 131 32.73 26.05 43.17
N LEU A 132 32.61 27.23 42.56
CA LEU A 132 31.45 27.57 41.73
C LEU A 132 31.43 26.58 40.56
N ALA A 133 30.48 25.71 40.33
CA ALA A 133 29.41 25.10 41.08
C ALA A 133 29.33 23.70 40.44
N LEU A 134 29.04 22.61 41.14
CA LEU A 134 28.42 21.46 40.44
C LEU A 134 27.02 21.98 40.08
N PRO A 135 26.77 22.43 38.82
CA PRO A 135 25.54 23.13 38.52
C PRO A 135 24.45 22.08 38.53
N ALA A 136 23.31 22.40 39.12
CA ALA A 136 22.14 21.56 38.86
C ALA A 136 21.88 21.56 37.34
N PRO A 137 21.23 20.53 36.77
CA PRO A 137 21.06 20.42 35.31
C PRO A 137 20.44 21.66 34.65
N HIS A 138 19.63 22.42 35.39
CA HIS A 138 18.98 23.67 34.99
C HIS A 138 19.86 24.94 35.19
N GLU A 139 20.96 24.85 35.93
CA GLU A 139 21.92 25.94 36.21
C GLU A 139 23.13 25.92 35.26
N LEU A 140 23.27 24.90 34.40
CA LEU A 140 24.36 24.74 33.45
C LEU A 140 24.36 25.86 32.40
N GLN A 141 25.53 26.45 32.15
CA GLN A 141 25.71 27.45 31.09
C GLN A 141 25.41 26.85 29.70
N PRO A 142 24.90 27.63 28.72
CA PRO A 142 24.53 27.10 27.40
C PRO A 142 25.65 26.38 26.66
N ARG A 143 26.92 26.77 26.87
CA ARG A 143 28.08 26.09 26.25
C ARG A 143 28.36 24.73 26.88
N GLU A 144 28.44 24.66 28.20
CA GLU A 144 28.67 23.41 28.95
C GLU A 144 27.51 22.43 28.76
N ALA A 145 26.27 22.95 28.72
CA ALA A 145 25.09 22.19 28.36
C ALA A 145 25.19 21.50 26.99
N LEU A 146 25.82 22.15 26.01
CA LEU A 146 25.98 21.61 24.66
C LEU A 146 27.01 20.47 24.63
N ASP A 147 28.07 20.57 25.45
CA ASP A 147 29.09 19.54 25.57
C ASP A 147 28.55 18.28 26.26
N TYR A 148 27.79 18.44 27.35
CA TYR A 148 27.08 17.31 27.96
C TYR A 148 26.03 16.73 27.02
N GLN A 149 25.29 17.56 26.30
CA GLN A 149 24.34 17.07 25.29
C GLN A 149 25.07 16.21 24.22
N ARG A 150 26.30 16.56 23.83
CA ARG A 150 27.08 15.71 22.93
C ARG A 150 27.44 14.35 23.53
N GLN A 151 27.72 14.32 24.83
CA GLN A 151 28.04 13.10 25.56
C GLN A 151 26.83 12.18 25.74
N TYR A 152 25.68 12.70 26.15
CA TYR A 152 24.48 11.91 26.46
C TYR A 152 23.67 11.48 25.23
N LEU A 153 23.65 12.29 24.16
CA LEU A 153 22.82 11.97 23.00
C LEU A 153 23.44 10.88 22.12
N ILE A 154 22.69 9.81 21.90
CA ILE A 154 23.04 8.64 21.08
C ILE A 154 23.36 9.05 19.64
N VAL A 155 22.73 10.10 19.11
CA VAL A 155 22.96 10.58 17.74
C VAL A 155 24.44 10.87 17.46
N ASN A 156 25.21 11.30 18.47
CA ASN A 156 26.63 11.58 18.30
C ASN A 156 27.51 10.33 18.34
N HIS A 157 27.01 9.22 18.88
CA HIS A 157 27.74 7.96 19.07
C HIS A 157 27.32 6.87 18.11
N ILE A 158 26.17 7.01 17.44
CA ILE A 158 25.56 5.96 16.61
C ILE A 158 26.48 5.48 15.48
N GLY A 159 27.33 6.36 14.94
CA GLY A 159 28.34 6.00 13.94
C GLY A 159 29.36 4.99 14.46
N SER A 160 29.87 5.21 15.69
CA SER A 160 30.80 4.29 16.36
C SER A 160 30.08 3.01 16.75
N ILE A 161 28.88 3.11 17.31
CA ILE A 161 28.11 1.94 17.76
C ILE A 161 27.80 1.01 16.58
N ARG A 162 27.46 1.56 15.42
CA ARG A 162 27.22 0.75 14.21
C ARG A 162 28.48 -0.03 13.80
N ALA A 163 29.64 0.60 13.83
CA ALA A 163 30.91 -0.07 13.53
C ALA A 163 31.26 -1.15 14.57
N GLU A 164 31.06 -0.86 15.87
CA GLU A 164 31.24 -1.82 16.97
C GLU A 164 30.31 -3.04 16.79
N HIS A 165 29.02 -2.81 16.49
CA HIS A 165 28.04 -3.86 16.25
C HIS A 165 28.42 -4.77 15.08
N ASP A 166 28.76 -4.19 13.93
CA ASP A 166 29.05 -4.96 12.73
C ASP A 166 30.33 -5.80 12.89
N ASP A 167 31.38 -5.21 13.49
CA ASP A 167 32.62 -5.90 13.80
C ASP A 167 32.42 -7.05 14.80
N PHE A 168 31.72 -6.78 15.91
CA PHE A 168 31.42 -7.81 16.92
C PHE A 168 30.59 -8.95 16.35
N THR A 169 29.55 -8.66 15.57
CA THR A 169 28.66 -9.68 14.99
C THR A 169 29.44 -10.66 14.12
N VAL A 170 30.35 -10.15 13.28
CA VAL A 170 31.18 -10.98 12.39
C VAL A 170 32.18 -11.81 13.20
N ARG A 171 32.88 -11.20 14.16
CA ARG A 171 33.86 -11.91 15.01
C ARG A 171 33.20 -12.97 15.89
N PHE A 172 32.05 -12.67 16.47
CA PHE A 172 31.29 -13.62 17.29
C PHE A 172 30.80 -14.80 16.46
N ALA A 173 30.21 -14.55 15.29
CA ALA A 173 29.77 -15.62 14.39
C ALA A 173 30.94 -16.51 13.94
N SER A 174 32.10 -15.92 13.62
CA SER A 174 33.33 -16.65 13.30
C SER A 174 33.78 -17.53 14.46
N SER A 175 33.79 -17.00 15.68
CA SER A 175 34.23 -17.72 16.89
C SER A 175 33.29 -18.89 17.22
N ILE A 176 31.98 -18.72 17.02
CA ILE A 176 30.99 -19.81 17.18
C ILE A 176 31.26 -20.93 16.16
N ASN A 177 31.49 -20.59 14.89
CA ASN A 177 31.80 -21.59 13.87
C ASN A 177 33.10 -22.37 14.18
N GLN A 178 34.11 -21.70 14.74
CA GLN A 178 35.34 -22.35 15.19
C GLN A 178 35.10 -23.30 16.37
N LEU A 179 34.24 -22.91 17.31
CA LEU A 179 33.86 -23.75 18.44
C LEU A 179 33.07 -24.99 18.00
N ASP A 180 32.17 -24.84 17.03
CA ASP A 180 31.43 -25.98 16.44
C ASP A 180 32.36 -26.93 15.67
N LEU A 181 33.34 -26.39 14.93
CA LEU A 181 34.37 -27.20 14.25
C LEU A 181 35.19 -28.02 15.25
N LEU A 182 35.58 -27.41 16.37
CA LEU A 182 36.32 -28.08 17.44
C LEU A 182 35.55 -29.29 18.01
N LYS A 183 34.23 -29.16 18.23
CA LYS A 183 33.38 -30.27 18.72
C LYS A 183 33.31 -31.43 17.75
N SER A 184 33.46 -31.19 16.45
CA SER A 184 33.42 -32.22 15.41
C SER A 184 34.76 -32.92 15.13
N THR A 185 35.86 -32.43 15.72
CA THR A 185 37.21 -32.93 15.45
C THR A 185 37.67 -33.89 16.56
N GLU A 186 37.87 -35.17 16.23
CA GLU A 186 38.16 -36.24 17.22
C GLU A 186 39.58 -36.16 17.86
N SER A 187 40.53 -35.44 17.26
CA SER A 187 41.91 -35.31 17.77
C SER A 187 42.49 -33.91 17.53
N ALA A 188 41.84 -32.90 18.09
CA ALA A 188 42.29 -31.52 18.02
C ALA A 188 43.54 -31.27 18.89
N ASP A 189 44.45 -30.40 18.42
CA ASP A 189 45.61 -29.96 19.19
C ASP A 189 45.17 -29.25 20.48
N ILE A 190 45.83 -29.54 21.60
CA ILE A 190 45.48 -29.04 22.94
C ILE A 190 45.67 -27.52 23.01
N GLU A 191 46.71 -27.00 22.37
CA GLU A 191 47.02 -25.57 22.37
C GLU A 191 45.97 -24.79 21.56
N TRP A 192 45.63 -25.29 20.38
CA TRP A 192 44.55 -24.76 19.55
C TRP A 192 43.18 -24.81 20.27
N CYS A 193 42.90 -25.90 21.00
CA CYS A 193 41.67 -26.00 21.78
C CYS A 193 41.58 -24.93 22.88
N LYS A 194 42.70 -24.68 23.57
CA LYS A 194 42.78 -23.65 24.61
C LYS A 194 42.60 -22.26 24.03
N GLU A 195 43.21 -21.99 22.87
CA GLU A 195 43.10 -20.72 22.15
C GLU A 195 41.65 -20.44 21.74
N ILE A 196 40.95 -21.38 21.11
CA ILE A 196 39.55 -21.20 20.69
C ILE A 196 38.64 -20.93 21.89
N LYS A 197 38.77 -21.70 22.98
CA LYS A 197 37.95 -21.54 24.19
C LYS A 197 38.25 -20.21 24.90
N GLY A 198 39.52 -19.78 24.91
CA GLY A 198 39.93 -18.47 25.42
C GLY A 198 39.36 -17.32 24.59
N ASN A 199 39.47 -17.40 23.27
CA ASN A 199 38.88 -16.42 22.35
C ASN A 199 37.36 -16.30 22.56
N MET A 200 36.67 -17.43 22.75
CA MET A 200 35.24 -17.43 23.05
C MET A 200 34.91 -16.74 24.38
N TYR A 201 35.71 -16.96 25.42
CA TYR A 201 35.58 -16.28 26.70
C TYR A 201 35.72 -14.75 26.53
N ASP A 202 36.76 -14.30 25.81
CA ASP A 202 36.97 -12.87 25.55
C ASP A 202 35.82 -12.26 24.76
N MET A 203 35.29 -12.98 23.76
CA MET A 203 34.11 -12.55 22.98
C MET A 203 32.85 -12.40 23.84
N VAL A 204 32.64 -13.28 24.83
CA VAL A 204 31.49 -13.17 25.75
C VAL A 204 31.64 -11.98 26.69
N VAL A 205 32.83 -11.78 27.24
CA VAL A 205 33.15 -10.62 28.10
C VAL A 205 32.91 -9.32 27.32
N GLU A 206 33.43 -9.23 26.10
CA GLU A 206 33.22 -8.06 25.23
C GLU A 206 31.73 -7.86 24.93
N GLY A 207 30.99 -8.93 24.61
CA GLY A 207 29.55 -8.86 24.35
C GLY A 207 28.75 -8.30 25.53
N PHE A 208 29.05 -8.73 26.76
CA PHE A 208 28.43 -8.18 27.96
C PHE A 208 28.77 -6.72 28.18
N GLN A 209 30.03 -6.32 27.98
CA GLN A 209 30.45 -4.93 28.09
C GLN A 209 29.80 -4.04 27.03
N LEU A 210 29.66 -4.52 25.79
CA LEU A 210 28.98 -3.80 24.70
C LEU A 210 27.50 -3.60 25.01
N LEU A 211 26.77 -4.68 25.33
CA LEU A 211 25.35 -4.59 25.70
C LEU A 211 25.15 -3.66 26.89
N SER A 212 26.00 -3.78 27.91
CA SER A 212 26.00 -2.92 29.09
C SER A 212 26.17 -1.44 28.73
N ARG A 213 27.18 -1.12 27.91
CA ARG A 213 27.45 0.25 27.45
C ARG A 213 26.35 0.82 26.57
N TRP A 214 25.66 0.01 25.78
CA TRP A 214 24.59 0.47 24.90
C TRP A 214 23.29 0.70 25.67
N THR A 215 22.88 -0.25 26.51
CA THR A 215 21.69 -0.14 27.37
C THR A 215 21.84 0.98 28.40
N GLY A 216 23.01 1.10 29.03
CA GLY A 216 23.33 2.20 29.94
C GLY A 216 23.17 3.58 29.29
N ARG A 217 23.64 3.74 28.04
CA ARG A 217 23.50 4.99 27.28
C ARG A 217 22.05 5.34 26.94
N ILE A 218 21.20 4.35 26.65
CA ILE A 218 19.76 4.59 26.45
C ILE A 218 19.18 5.19 27.73
N TRP A 219 19.49 4.60 28.88
CA TRP A 219 18.96 5.06 30.16
C TRP A 219 19.48 6.45 30.56
N GLU A 220 20.76 6.70 30.33
CA GLU A 220 21.41 8.00 30.54
C GLU A 220 20.79 9.09 29.65
N GLN A 221 20.53 8.81 28.36
CA GLN A 221 19.85 9.76 27.48
C GLN A 221 18.45 10.09 28.00
N CYS A 222 17.68 9.09 28.44
CA CYS A 222 16.35 9.32 29.01
C CYS A 222 16.43 10.20 30.26
N ALA A 223 17.33 9.89 31.20
CA ALA A 223 17.52 10.70 32.40
C ALA A 223 17.91 12.15 32.06
N TRP A 224 18.79 12.35 31.08
CA TRP A 224 19.15 13.68 30.57
C TRP A 224 17.94 14.44 30.00
N LYS A 225 17.12 13.78 29.18
CA LYS A 225 15.90 14.38 28.59
C LYS A 225 14.87 14.73 29.67
N PHE A 226 14.65 13.85 30.67
CA PHE A 226 13.76 14.15 31.80
C PHE A 226 14.22 15.33 32.64
N SER A 227 15.54 15.54 32.77
CA SER A 227 16.09 16.70 33.47
C SER A 227 15.88 18.04 32.75
N ARG A 228 15.47 18.00 31.47
CA ARG A 228 15.35 19.16 30.60
C ARG A 228 14.07 19.10 29.74
N PRO A 229 12.93 19.52 30.31
CA PRO A 229 11.71 19.69 29.55
C PRO A 229 11.89 20.65 28.36
N CYS A 230 11.27 20.33 27.23
CA CYS A 230 11.22 21.21 26.08
C CYS A 230 10.56 22.54 26.48
N LYS A 231 11.11 23.66 26.01
CA LYS A 231 10.53 24.99 26.26
C LYS A 231 9.24 25.12 25.44
N ASP A 232 8.20 25.71 26.03
CA ASP A 232 6.94 25.96 25.33
C ASP A 232 7.23 26.74 24.03
N GLN A 233 6.87 26.15 22.88
CA GLN A 233 7.02 26.80 21.59
C GLN A 233 6.22 28.10 21.62
N THR A 234 6.91 29.24 21.56
CA THR A 234 6.28 30.51 21.23
C THR A 234 5.80 30.41 19.78
N SER A 235 4.50 30.11 19.64
CA SER A 235 3.65 30.23 18.46
C SER A 235 4.32 30.76 17.19
N ASP A 236 4.51 29.88 16.21
CA ASP A 236 4.40 30.20 14.78
C ASP A 236 3.85 28.96 14.07
N GLU A 237 2.51 28.90 14.00
CA GLU A 237 1.67 28.44 12.87
C GLU A 237 0.26 28.07 13.41
N SER A 238 -0.64 29.06 13.29
CA SER A 238 -2.10 29.01 13.18
C SER A 238 -2.92 27.87 13.84
N ASN A 239 -3.80 28.31 14.75
CA ASN A 239 -5.16 27.80 15.02
C ASN A 239 -5.32 26.35 15.52
N ASN A 240 -5.29 26.17 16.84
CA ASN A 240 -6.47 25.90 17.67
C ASN A 240 -6.03 25.57 19.10
N THR A 241 -6.55 26.31 20.09
CA THR A 241 -6.36 26.11 21.54
C THR A 241 -4.90 26.06 22.00
N SER A 242 -4.49 27.04 22.81
CA SER A 242 -3.31 26.89 23.67
C SER A 242 -3.59 25.81 24.71
N THR A 243 -3.54 24.54 24.31
CA THR A 243 -3.49 23.41 25.23
C THR A 243 -2.15 23.50 25.93
N LEU A 244 -2.16 23.84 27.21
CA LEU A 244 -1.01 23.63 28.10
C LEU A 244 -0.62 22.16 27.99
N TYR A 245 0.50 21.88 27.33
CA TYR A 245 1.05 20.53 27.24
C TYR A 245 1.32 19.99 28.65
N SER A 246 1.05 18.72 28.87
CA SER A 246 1.42 18.05 30.12
C SER A 246 2.93 18.13 30.34
N ASP A 247 3.39 18.23 31.58
CA ASP A 247 4.82 18.24 31.90
C ASP A 247 5.54 17.00 31.37
N TYR A 248 4.85 15.85 31.30
CA TYR A 248 5.37 14.63 30.71
C TYR A 248 5.54 14.71 29.18
N GLU A 249 4.61 15.37 28.47
CA GLU A 249 4.72 15.57 27.01
C GLU A 249 5.94 16.41 26.64
N LYS A 250 6.28 17.40 27.48
CA LYS A 250 7.45 18.28 27.27
C LYS A 250 8.77 17.54 27.41
N VAL A 251 8.85 16.52 28.26
CA VAL A 251 10.08 15.74 28.47
C VAL A 251 10.19 14.53 27.56
N VAL A 252 9.07 14.02 27.03
CA VAL A 252 9.01 12.88 26.11
C VAL A 252 8.61 13.33 24.71
N ARG A 253 7.31 13.43 24.41
CA ARG A 253 6.76 13.61 23.05
C ARG A 253 7.47 14.70 22.22
N TYR A 254 7.72 15.85 22.83
CA TYR A 254 8.31 17.02 22.16
C TYR A 254 9.82 17.17 22.36
N ASN A 255 10.47 16.26 23.08
CA ASN A 255 11.89 16.34 23.43
C ASN A 255 12.81 15.46 22.58
N TYR A 256 12.25 14.61 21.71
CA TYR A 256 12.99 13.74 20.80
C TYR A 256 12.84 14.20 19.35
N SER A 257 13.94 14.56 18.70
CA SER A 257 14.00 14.87 17.26
C SER A 257 13.84 13.63 16.39
N ALA A 258 13.61 13.80 15.08
CA ALA A 258 13.53 12.71 14.12
C ALA A 258 14.81 11.87 14.09
N GLU A 259 15.98 12.52 14.11
CA GLU A 259 17.29 11.86 14.12
C GLU A 259 17.53 11.09 15.42
N GLU A 260 17.10 11.65 16.56
CA GLU A 260 17.19 10.97 17.87
C GLU A 260 16.31 9.73 17.93
N ARG A 261 15.07 9.79 17.42
CA ARG A 261 14.18 8.63 17.32
C ARG A 261 14.77 7.56 16.41
N ARG A 262 15.33 7.95 15.27
CA ARG A 262 16.04 7.03 14.38
C ARG A 262 17.20 6.33 15.09
N ALA A 263 18.05 7.10 15.77
CA ALA A 263 19.22 6.56 16.47
C ALA A 263 18.80 5.60 17.61
N LEU A 264 17.70 5.91 18.32
CA LEU A 264 17.11 5.02 19.32
C LEU A 264 16.60 3.71 18.70
N VAL A 265 15.84 3.76 17.59
CA VAL A 265 15.37 2.55 16.90
C VAL A 265 16.54 1.66 16.48
N GLU A 266 17.59 2.24 15.90
CA GLU A 266 18.79 1.51 15.50
C GLU A 266 19.48 0.87 16.72
N LEU A 267 19.66 1.62 17.81
CA LEU A 267 20.33 1.11 19.01
C LEU A 267 19.52 0.02 19.73
N VAL A 268 18.19 0.17 19.84
CA VAL A 268 17.29 -0.88 20.35
C VAL A 268 17.44 -2.13 19.50
N GLY A 269 17.46 -1.98 18.17
CA GLY A 269 17.70 -3.08 17.23
C GLY A 269 19.03 -3.80 17.50
N TYR A 270 20.14 -3.08 17.71
CA TYR A 270 21.46 -3.66 17.99
C TYR A 270 21.53 -4.37 19.35
N VAL A 271 20.93 -3.79 20.40
CA VAL A 271 20.87 -4.44 21.73
C VAL A 271 20.11 -5.76 21.63
N LYS A 272 18.94 -5.75 20.97
CA LYS A 272 18.10 -6.94 20.83
C LYS A 272 18.70 -7.98 19.88
N SER A 273 19.38 -7.56 18.81
CA SER A 273 20.04 -8.48 17.87
C SER A 273 21.19 -9.24 18.53
N ILE A 274 22.11 -8.53 19.19
CA ILE A 274 23.26 -9.12 19.89
C ILE A 274 22.79 -9.96 21.08
N GLY A 275 21.83 -9.44 21.85
CA GLY A 275 21.18 -10.18 22.94
C GLY A 275 20.62 -11.52 22.48
N SER A 276 19.83 -11.52 21.40
CA SER A 276 19.30 -12.77 20.83
C SER A 276 20.38 -13.67 20.25
N LEU A 277 21.46 -13.13 19.67
CA LEU A 277 22.56 -13.92 19.11
C LEU A 277 23.28 -14.68 20.23
N MET A 278 23.64 -13.99 21.31
CA MET A 278 24.31 -14.56 22.47
C MET A 278 23.40 -15.57 23.18
N GLN A 279 22.13 -15.25 23.41
CA GLN A 279 21.18 -16.15 24.08
C GLN A 279 20.97 -17.49 23.34
N ARG A 280 21.03 -17.50 22.00
CA ARG A 280 20.89 -18.74 21.21
C ARG A 280 22.09 -19.69 21.35
N CYS A 281 23.25 -19.16 21.73
CA CYS A 281 24.51 -19.89 21.82
C CYS A 281 24.85 -20.35 23.24
N ASP A 282 24.01 -20.06 24.24
CA ASP A 282 24.22 -20.36 25.67
C ASP A 282 24.77 -21.79 25.90
N THR A 283 24.01 -22.81 25.49
CA THR A 283 24.40 -24.22 25.65
C THR A 283 25.66 -24.62 24.88
N LEU A 284 25.97 -23.94 23.78
CA LEU A 284 27.15 -24.26 22.97
C LEU A 284 28.42 -23.74 23.63
N VAL A 285 28.33 -22.58 24.28
CA VAL A 285 29.45 -21.81 24.82
C VAL A 285 29.75 -22.17 26.28
N ALA A 286 28.77 -22.70 27.03
CA ALA A 286 28.88 -23.04 28.45
C ALA A 286 30.16 -23.85 28.80
N ASP A 287 30.41 -24.98 28.13
CA ASP A 287 31.58 -25.83 28.41
C ASP A 287 32.90 -25.10 28.21
N ALA A 288 32.99 -24.28 27.16
CA ALA A 288 34.19 -23.49 26.85
C ALA A 288 34.44 -22.42 27.92
N LEU A 289 33.38 -21.75 28.39
CA LEU A 289 33.49 -20.75 29.45
C LEU A 289 33.89 -21.37 30.79
N TRP A 290 33.24 -22.46 31.19
CA TRP A 290 33.52 -23.12 32.46
C TRP A 290 34.95 -23.66 32.50
N GLU A 291 35.43 -24.23 31.39
CA GLU A 291 36.80 -24.72 31.30
C GLU A 291 37.84 -23.60 31.37
N THR A 292 37.60 -22.47 30.69
CA THR A 292 38.48 -21.30 30.76
C THR A 292 38.50 -20.69 32.16
N ILE A 293 37.34 -20.49 32.79
CA ILE A 293 37.24 -19.97 34.16
C ILE A 293 37.96 -20.92 35.14
N HIS A 294 37.72 -22.23 35.01
CA HIS A 294 38.41 -23.22 35.83
C HIS A 294 39.92 -23.14 35.64
N ALA A 295 40.41 -23.06 34.40
CA ALA A 295 41.84 -22.94 34.10
C ALA A 295 42.47 -21.73 34.81
N GLU A 296 41.80 -20.57 34.78
CA GLU A 296 42.29 -19.35 35.40
C GLU A 296 42.26 -19.39 36.93
N VAL A 297 41.19 -19.93 37.52
CA VAL A 297 41.11 -20.13 38.97
C VAL A 297 42.20 -21.09 39.44
N GLN A 298 42.41 -22.20 38.73
CA GLN A 298 43.46 -23.16 39.09
C GLN A 298 44.85 -22.60 38.87
N ASP A 299 45.10 -21.81 37.82
CA ASP A 299 46.40 -21.16 37.62
C ASP A 299 46.71 -20.18 38.75
N PHE A 300 45.75 -19.35 39.13
CA PHE A 300 45.89 -18.45 40.26
C PHE A 300 46.19 -19.21 41.55
N VAL A 301 45.34 -20.19 41.90
CA VAL A 301 45.43 -20.88 43.18
C VAL A 301 46.65 -21.80 43.25
N GLN A 302 46.95 -22.57 42.19
CA GLN A 302 48.02 -23.57 42.21
C GLN A 302 49.40 -22.98 41.87
N ASN A 303 49.51 -22.04 40.94
CA ASN A 303 50.78 -21.50 40.47
C ASN A 303 51.08 -20.12 41.07
N THR A 304 50.16 -19.15 40.94
CA THR A 304 50.41 -17.77 41.37
C THR A 304 50.54 -17.66 42.88
N LEU A 305 49.62 -18.23 43.66
CA LEU A 305 49.72 -18.27 45.13
C LEU A 305 50.91 -19.10 45.61
N ALA A 306 51.29 -20.17 44.90
CA ALA A 306 52.50 -20.93 45.24
C ALA A 306 53.76 -20.06 45.12
N THR A 307 53.83 -19.26 44.06
CA THR A 307 54.96 -18.36 43.83
C THR A 307 55.01 -17.30 44.93
N MET A 308 53.88 -16.64 45.23
CA MET A 308 53.77 -15.67 46.32
C MET A 308 54.13 -16.25 47.70
N LEU A 309 53.76 -17.51 47.99
CA LEU A 309 54.14 -18.21 49.22
C LEU A 309 55.66 -18.46 49.32
N ARG A 310 56.32 -18.79 48.20
CA ARG A 310 57.77 -19.05 48.16
C ARG A 310 58.60 -17.77 48.24
N THR A 311 58.11 -16.67 47.65
CA THR A 311 58.81 -15.38 47.57
C THR A 311 58.41 -14.46 48.72
N THR A 312 57.23 -13.88 48.62
CA THR A 312 56.79 -12.68 49.31
C THR A 312 56.32 -12.94 50.73
N PHE A 313 55.64 -14.07 50.94
CA PHE A 313 54.99 -14.38 52.21
C PHE A 313 55.73 -15.41 53.06
N ARG A 314 56.85 -15.96 52.58
CA ARG A 314 57.65 -17.02 53.24
C ARG A 314 57.95 -16.78 54.73
N ARG A 315 58.09 -15.52 55.15
CA ARG A 315 58.42 -15.12 56.54
C ARG A 315 57.22 -14.70 57.40
N LYS A 316 56.02 -14.56 56.83
CA LYS A 316 54.80 -14.10 57.53
C LYS A 316 53.83 -15.25 57.73
N LYS A 317 53.80 -15.81 58.95
CA LYS A 317 53.00 -17.00 59.26
C LYS A 317 51.50 -16.81 59.07
N ASP A 318 50.96 -15.67 59.49
CA ASP A 318 49.50 -15.43 59.44
C ASP A 318 49.00 -15.25 57.99
N VAL A 319 49.72 -14.48 57.17
CA VAL A 319 49.36 -14.31 55.75
C VAL A 319 49.61 -15.57 54.94
N SER A 320 50.68 -16.32 55.25
CA SER A 320 50.93 -17.63 54.64
C SER A 320 49.82 -18.63 54.93
N ARG A 321 49.22 -18.57 56.13
CA ARG A 321 48.05 -19.38 56.48
C ARG A 321 46.86 -19.04 55.60
N ILE A 322 46.51 -17.76 55.44
CA ILE A 322 45.38 -17.32 54.60
C ILE A 322 45.57 -17.78 53.14
N LEU A 323 46.77 -17.63 52.59
CA LEU A 323 47.11 -18.11 51.23
C LEU A 323 47.03 -19.64 51.11
N SER A 324 47.40 -20.37 52.17
CA SER A 324 47.24 -21.83 52.23
C SER A 324 45.77 -22.24 52.33
N ASP A 325 44.95 -21.47 53.05
CA ASP A 325 43.52 -21.70 53.17
C ASP A 325 42.82 -21.49 51.81
N MET A 326 43.18 -20.44 51.06
CA MET A 326 42.72 -20.24 49.67
C MET A 326 43.02 -21.46 48.78
N ARG A 327 44.24 -22.01 48.91
CA ARG A 327 44.66 -23.21 48.17
C ARG A 327 43.87 -24.44 48.58
N THR A 328 43.58 -24.59 49.87
CA THR A 328 42.86 -25.74 50.39
C THR A 328 41.38 -25.70 49.97
N LEU A 329 40.79 -24.51 49.87
CA LEU A 329 39.39 -24.32 49.52
C LEU A 329 39.08 -24.50 48.03
N SER A 330 39.99 -24.08 47.15
CA SER A 330 39.69 -23.94 45.71
C SER A 330 40.62 -24.70 44.76
N ALA A 331 41.74 -25.28 45.24
CA ALA A 331 42.62 -26.04 44.36
C ALA A 331 42.08 -27.45 44.08
N ASP A 332 41.88 -27.78 42.81
CA ASP A 332 41.59 -29.15 42.36
C ASP A 332 42.89 -29.89 42.06
N TRP A 333 43.47 -30.51 43.09
CA TRP A 333 44.68 -31.34 42.95
C TRP A 333 44.42 -32.62 42.16
N MET A 334 43.17 -33.11 42.14
CA MET A 334 42.78 -34.36 41.48
C MET A 334 42.61 -34.20 39.96
N ALA A 335 42.55 -32.96 39.46
CA ALA A 335 42.65 -32.66 38.04
C ALA A 335 43.97 -33.17 37.43
N ASN A 336 45.06 -33.11 38.20
CA ASN A 336 46.41 -33.46 37.73
C ASN A 336 46.76 -34.95 37.87
N THR A 337 45.97 -35.74 38.62
CA THR A 337 46.22 -37.18 38.83
C THR A 337 45.50 -38.09 37.81
N ALA A 338 44.49 -37.58 37.09
CA ALA A 338 43.62 -38.40 36.24
C ALA A 338 44.24 -38.90 34.92
N LYS A 339 45.45 -38.46 34.54
CA LYS A 339 46.12 -38.84 33.27
C LYS A 339 47.56 -39.35 33.41
N GLN A 340 48.02 -39.73 34.60
CA GLN A 340 49.37 -40.29 34.77
C GLN A 340 49.55 -41.75 34.26
N ASP A 341 48.48 -42.42 33.79
CA ASP A 341 48.54 -43.84 33.40
C ASP A 341 49.01 -44.12 31.96
N THR A 342 49.59 -43.15 31.24
CA THR A 342 50.18 -43.43 29.92
C THR A 342 51.46 -42.65 29.70
N GLU A 343 52.53 -43.04 30.40
CA GLU A 343 53.88 -43.20 29.82
C GLU A 343 54.87 -43.60 30.94
N LEU A 344 55.29 -44.87 30.90
CA LEU A 344 56.44 -45.37 31.65
C LEU A 344 57.73 -44.78 31.07
N GLN A 345 58.37 -43.84 31.78
CA GLN A 345 59.83 -43.72 31.77
C GLN A 345 60.32 -43.03 33.05
N PRO A 346 61.13 -43.70 33.90
CA PRO A 346 61.77 -43.06 35.05
C PRO A 346 63.15 -42.53 34.62
N LEU A 347 63.33 -41.20 34.62
CA LEU A 347 64.66 -40.59 34.56
C LEU A 347 64.78 -39.48 35.61
N GLN A 348 65.90 -39.54 36.31
CA GLN A 348 66.31 -38.81 37.51
C GLN A 348 66.37 -37.29 37.37
N ASP A 349 66.02 -36.64 38.47
CA ASP A 349 66.53 -35.40 39.07
C ASP A 349 67.06 -34.24 38.21
N GLY A 350 66.45 -33.08 38.48
CA GLY A 350 66.93 -31.74 38.19
C GLY A 350 65.90 -30.72 38.63
N GLU A 351 65.92 -30.33 39.91
CA GLU A 351 65.19 -29.18 40.44
C GLU A 351 65.58 -27.91 39.66
N GLU A 352 64.67 -27.39 38.82
CA GLU A 352 64.42 -25.96 38.57
C GLU A 352 63.41 -25.82 37.41
N GLY A 353 62.24 -25.23 37.68
CA GLY A 353 61.47 -24.51 36.63
C GLY A 353 60.36 -25.23 35.84
N ARG A 354 59.83 -26.40 36.24
CA ARG A 354 58.60 -26.93 35.61
C ARG A 354 57.36 -26.58 36.42
N GLY A 355 56.56 -25.63 35.93
CA GLY A 355 55.20 -25.39 36.43
C GLY A 355 54.37 -26.67 36.35
N SER A 356 53.53 -26.91 37.35
CA SER A 356 52.61 -28.06 37.32
C SER A 356 51.70 -27.89 36.11
N TYR A 357 51.72 -28.84 35.18
CA TYR A 357 50.75 -28.86 34.07
C TYR A 357 49.35 -28.99 34.67
N LEU A 358 48.50 -27.97 34.43
CA LEU A 358 47.12 -27.94 34.91
C LEU A 358 46.22 -28.54 33.85
N HIS A 359 45.37 -29.50 34.26
CA HIS A 359 44.31 -30.01 33.40
C HIS A 359 43.00 -29.27 33.67
N PRO A 360 42.58 -28.36 32.78
CA PRO A 360 41.33 -27.65 32.97
C PRO A 360 40.14 -28.61 32.78
N ARG A 361 39.08 -28.40 33.55
CA ARG A 361 37.84 -29.18 33.52
C ARG A 361 36.69 -28.23 33.21
N PRO A 362 35.65 -28.67 32.47
CA PRO A 362 34.47 -27.86 32.20
C PRO A 362 33.56 -27.81 33.45
N VAL A 363 34.07 -27.24 34.54
CA VAL A 363 33.37 -27.15 35.83
C VAL A 363 33.53 -25.74 36.37
N ALA A 364 32.40 -25.06 36.55
CA ALA A 364 32.35 -23.73 37.14
C ALA A 364 32.71 -23.76 38.64
N PRO A 365 33.43 -22.74 39.16
CA PRO A 365 33.56 -22.55 40.60
C PRO A 365 32.18 -22.19 41.20
N THR A 366 31.90 -22.71 42.40
CA THR A 366 30.66 -22.33 43.10
C THR A 366 30.69 -20.86 43.54
N PRO A 367 29.53 -20.16 43.61
CA PRO A 367 29.49 -18.79 44.12
C PRO A 367 30.11 -18.64 45.51
N ALA A 368 29.96 -19.66 46.37
CA ALA A 368 30.60 -19.70 47.68
C ALA A 368 32.14 -19.71 47.58
N GLN A 369 32.72 -20.50 46.67
CA GLN A 369 34.17 -20.49 46.44
C GLN A 369 34.66 -19.13 45.95
N VAL A 370 33.92 -18.50 45.02
CA VAL A 370 34.25 -17.17 44.50
C VAL A 370 34.24 -16.14 45.63
N HIS A 371 33.17 -16.07 46.43
CA HIS A 371 33.07 -15.13 47.54
C HIS A 371 34.07 -15.41 48.67
N CYS A 372 34.35 -16.67 48.99
CA CYS A 372 35.40 -17.02 49.95
C CYS A 372 36.78 -16.58 49.46
N LEU A 373 37.10 -16.77 48.18
CA LEU A 373 38.35 -16.28 47.60
C LEU A 373 38.44 -14.75 47.66
N GLN A 374 37.38 -14.04 47.28
CA GLN A 374 37.33 -12.57 47.38
C GLN A 374 37.53 -12.10 48.83
N PHE A 375 36.87 -12.73 49.80
CA PHE A 375 37.02 -12.42 51.22
C PHE A 375 38.45 -12.66 51.71
N LEU A 376 39.05 -13.81 51.38
CA LEU A 376 40.42 -14.11 51.81
C LEU A 376 41.44 -13.18 51.13
N ILE A 377 41.22 -12.79 49.86
CA ILE A 377 42.08 -11.81 49.17
C ILE A 377 42.00 -10.47 49.88
N TYR A 378 40.78 -10.05 50.24
CA TYR A 378 40.56 -8.86 51.05
C TYR A 378 41.28 -8.93 52.39
N GLU A 379 41.22 -10.08 53.08
CA GLU A 379 41.89 -10.30 54.36
C GLU A 379 43.42 -10.21 54.23
N VAL A 380 44.00 -10.78 53.17
CA VAL A 380 45.44 -10.69 52.86
C VAL A 380 45.87 -9.23 52.66
N VAL A 381 45.10 -8.46 51.89
CA VAL A 381 45.46 -7.09 51.54
C VAL A 381 45.22 -6.12 52.70
N SER A 382 44.08 -6.22 53.36
CA SER A 382 43.66 -5.30 54.43
C SER A 382 44.22 -5.69 55.81
N GLY A 383 44.63 -6.95 56.00
CA GLY A 383 45.10 -7.48 57.29
C GLY A 383 44.03 -7.40 58.38
N GLY A 384 42.75 -7.50 58.00
CA GLY A 384 41.60 -7.35 58.90
C GLY A 384 41.39 -5.94 59.47
N ASN A 385 42.17 -4.95 59.06
CA ASN A 385 42.17 -3.62 59.66
C ASN A 385 41.50 -2.60 58.72
N LEU A 386 40.23 -2.27 59.01
CA LEU A 386 39.39 -1.31 58.24
C LEU A 386 39.98 0.11 58.16
N ARG A 387 41.04 0.39 58.94
CA ARG A 387 41.60 1.74 59.16
C ARG A 387 42.78 2.11 58.27
N ARG A 388 43.23 1.27 57.32
CA ARG A 388 44.38 1.64 56.47
C ARG A 388 44.06 2.87 55.59
N PRO A 389 44.87 3.95 55.62
CA PRO A 389 44.68 5.08 54.73
C PRO A 389 45.03 4.68 53.30
N GLY A 390 44.12 4.89 52.35
CA GLY A 390 44.43 4.87 50.91
C GLY A 390 43.69 3.86 50.03
N GLY A 391 42.66 3.18 50.53
CA GLY A 391 41.78 2.32 49.73
C GLY A 391 42.06 0.82 49.80
N LEU A 392 41.23 0.04 49.10
CA LEU A 392 41.16 -1.43 49.24
C LEU A 392 42.48 -2.10 48.86
N PHE A 393 43.16 -1.59 47.83
CA PHE A 393 44.45 -2.06 47.34
C PHE A 393 45.54 -0.97 47.41
N SER A 394 45.55 -0.16 48.47
CA SER A 394 46.55 0.89 48.61
C SER A 394 47.96 0.37 48.85
N ASN A 395 48.93 0.90 48.10
CA ASN A 395 50.35 0.76 48.37
C ASN A 395 50.80 1.48 49.67
N SER A 396 49.94 2.34 50.23
CA SER A 396 50.23 3.23 51.36
C SER A 396 50.17 2.48 52.70
N GLY A 397 51.09 1.52 52.89
CA GLY A 397 51.21 0.74 54.14
C GLY A 397 50.96 -0.77 54.00
N SER A 398 50.76 -1.29 52.78
CA SER A 398 50.78 -2.73 52.54
C SER A 398 52.22 -3.23 52.55
N GLU A 399 52.54 -4.18 53.43
CA GLU A 399 53.84 -4.88 53.40
C GLU A 399 53.95 -5.91 52.24
N ILE A 400 53.17 -5.72 51.17
CA ILE A 400 53.06 -6.56 49.97
C ILE A 400 53.73 -5.81 48.81
N PRO A 401 54.60 -6.45 48.00
CA PRO A 401 55.15 -5.88 46.79
C PRO A 401 54.05 -5.45 45.81
N VAL A 402 54.28 -4.31 45.14
CA VAL A 402 53.31 -3.72 44.20
C VAL A 402 52.88 -4.68 43.09
N GLY A 403 53.80 -5.54 42.62
CA GLY A 403 53.50 -6.54 41.59
C GLY A 403 52.48 -7.58 42.04
N ASP A 404 52.69 -8.17 43.22
CA ASP A 404 51.77 -9.17 43.79
C ASP A 404 50.44 -8.54 44.19
N LEU A 405 50.47 -7.30 44.72
CA LEU A 405 49.27 -6.55 45.06
C LEU A 405 48.39 -6.33 43.81
N LYS A 406 49.00 -5.96 42.68
CA LYS A 406 48.29 -5.79 41.40
C LYS A 406 47.71 -7.12 40.89
N GLN A 407 48.39 -8.24 41.09
CA GLN A 407 47.86 -9.56 40.73
C GLN A 407 46.64 -9.94 41.58
N LEU A 408 46.71 -9.71 42.90
CA LEU A 408 45.58 -9.91 43.82
C LEU A 408 44.40 -9.01 43.47
N GLU A 409 44.65 -7.74 43.18
CA GLU A 409 43.63 -6.76 42.75
C GLU A 409 42.96 -7.18 41.44
N THR A 410 43.75 -7.50 40.42
CA THR A 410 43.22 -7.90 39.11
C THR A 410 42.34 -9.15 39.23
N PHE A 411 42.80 -10.15 39.99
CA PHE A 411 42.04 -11.38 40.19
C PHE A 411 40.79 -11.16 41.04
N PHE A 412 40.82 -10.26 42.04
CA PHE A 412 39.66 -9.90 42.85
C PHE A 412 38.49 -9.37 42.02
N TYR A 413 38.76 -8.45 41.08
CA TYR A 413 37.74 -7.94 40.17
C TYR A 413 37.29 -8.98 39.13
N LYS A 414 38.23 -9.82 38.66
CA LYS A 414 37.92 -10.91 37.73
C LYS A 414 36.97 -11.95 38.34
N LEU A 415 37.18 -12.30 39.61
CA LEU A 415 36.28 -13.16 40.39
C LEU A 415 34.85 -12.61 40.45
N GLY A 416 34.69 -11.29 40.57
CA GLY A 416 33.37 -10.64 40.53
C GLY A 416 32.71 -10.82 39.16
N PHE A 417 33.45 -10.55 38.09
CA PHE A 417 32.92 -10.65 36.73
C PHE A 417 32.58 -12.09 36.32
N PHE A 418 33.28 -13.11 36.85
CA PHE A 418 32.94 -14.51 36.62
C PHE A 418 31.50 -14.82 37.01
N LEU A 419 30.95 -14.21 38.06
CA LEU A 419 29.56 -14.47 38.45
C LEU A 419 28.58 -14.08 37.35
N HIS A 420 28.84 -13.00 36.61
CA HIS A 420 28.02 -12.62 35.45
C HIS A 420 28.12 -13.62 34.30
N ILE A 421 29.29 -14.21 34.08
CA ILE A 421 29.50 -15.22 33.04
C ILE A 421 28.83 -16.54 33.44
N LEU A 422 28.91 -16.91 34.72
CA LEU A 422 28.26 -18.10 35.24
C LEU A 422 26.73 -17.98 35.20
N ASP A 423 26.19 -16.78 35.48
CA ASP A 423 24.77 -16.45 35.35
C ASP A 423 24.43 -15.92 33.93
N TYR A 424 25.02 -16.51 32.90
CA TYR A 424 24.97 -16.06 31.50
C TYR A 424 23.58 -15.59 31.04
N THR A 425 22.57 -16.44 31.17
CA THR A 425 21.21 -16.16 30.71
C THR A 425 20.58 -14.98 31.46
N VAL A 426 20.82 -14.89 32.78
CA VAL A 426 20.27 -13.83 33.64
C VAL A 426 20.96 -12.50 33.34
N THR A 427 22.28 -12.52 33.16
CA THR A 427 23.04 -11.34 32.77
C THR A 427 22.60 -10.81 31.41
N ILE A 428 22.43 -11.67 30.40
CA ILE A 428 21.92 -11.21 29.09
C ILE A 428 20.51 -10.62 29.23
N ALA A 429 19.62 -11.28 29.98
CA ALA A 429 18.26 -10.78 30.19
C ALA A 429 18.28 -9.38 30.82
N SER A 430 19.12 -9.16 31.86
CA SER A 430 19.30 -7.85 32.50
C SER A 430 19.93 -6.82 31.56
N LEU A 431 20.91 -7.21 30.75
CA LEU A 431 21.62 -6.31 29.84
C LEU A 431 20.80 -5.90 28.61
N THR A 432 19.78 -6.67 28.25
CA THR A 432 18.90 -6.44 27.09
C THR A 432 17.52 -5.89 27.47
N ASP A 433 17.31 -5.63 28.75
CA ASP A 433 16.07 -5.13 29.32
C ASP A 433 15.92 -3.62 29.08
N LEU A 434 14.97 -3.27 28.24
CA LEU A 434 14.62 -1.89 27.90
C LEU A 434 13.22 -1.51 28.43
N GLY A 435 12.64 -2.32 29.31
CA GLY A 435 11.28 -2.12 29.83
C GLY A 435 11.09 -0.80 30.57
N PHE A 436 12.17 -0.23 31.11
CA PHE A 436 12.19 1.09 31.75
C PHE A 436 11.73 2.22 30.83
N LEU A 437 11.72 2.05 29.50
CA LEU A 437 11.24 3.09 28.58
C LEU A 437 9.71 3.28 28.62
N TRP A 438 8.95 2.33 29.16
CA TRP A 438 7.48 2.40 29.23
C TRP A 438 6.96 3.02 30.53
N PHE A 439 7.59 2.70 31.67
CA PHE A 439 7.11 3.13 33.00
C PHE A 439 7.13 4.64 33.18
N ARG A 440 6.06 5.18 33.81
CA ARG A 440 5.84 6.63 33.95
C ARG A 440 5.09 7.04 35.23
N GLU A 441 5.18 6.20 36.28
CA GLU A 441 4.45 6.36 37.54
C GLU A 441 4.73 7.68 38.27
N PHE A 442 5.98 8.17 38.24
CA PHE A 442 6.32 9.43 38.90
C PHE A 442 5.59 10.61 38.25
N TYR A 443 5.48 10.64 36.93
CA TYR A 443 4.74 11.69 36.23
C TYR A 443 3.22 11.52 36.33
N LEU A 444 2.69 10.29 36.42
CA LEU A 444 1.28 10.05 36.69
C LEU A 444 0.87 10.60 38.07
N GLU A 445 1.66 10.32 39.10
CA GLU A 445 1.45 10.83 40.45
C GLU A 445 1.56 12.37 40.48
N THR A 446 2.60 12.94 39.86
CA THR A 446 2.83 14.39 39.85
C THR A 446 1.74 15.15 39.09
N SER A 447 1.27 14.61 37.97
CA SER A 447 0.22 15.22 37.14
C SER A 447 -1.20 14.93 37.61
N ARG A 448 -1.38 13.96 38.51
CA ARG A 448 -2.69 13.46 39.00
C ARG A 448 -3.59 12.96 37.87
N VAL A 449 -3.00 12.28 36.89
CA VAL A 449 -3.69 11.66 35.76
C VAL A 449 -3.58 10.14 35.89
N ILE A 450 -4.63 9.42 35.48
CA ILE A 450 -4.64 7.95 35.53
C ILE A 450 -3.65 7.35 34.53
N GLN A 451 -3.67 7.84 33.28
CA GLN A 451 -2.74 7.39 32.25
C GLN A 451 -2.54 8.46 31.17
N PHE A 452 -1.37 8.47 30.52
CA PHE A 452 -1.08 9.34 29.38
C PHE A 452 -1.50 8.70 28.04
N PRO A 453 -1.80 9.52 27.01
CA PRO A 453 -2.04 9.03 25.66
C PRO A 453 -0.85 8.26 25.06
N ILE A 454 -1.11 7.37 24.10
CA ILE A 454 -0.08 6.53 23.48
C ILE A 454 1.01 7.33 22.75
N GLU A 455 0.71 8.55 22.31
CA GLU A 455 1.66 9.46 21.67
C GLU A 455 2.76 9.95 22.64
N CYS A 456 2.58 9.72 23.95
CA CYS A 456 3.57 9.97 24.98
C CYS A 456 4.34 8.70 25.37
N SER A 457 4.00 7.54 24.79
CA SER A 457 4.68 6.28 25.06
C SER A 457 5.90 6.13 24.17
N LEU A 458 7.09 6.06 24.76
CA LEU A 458 8.34 5.94 24.00
C LEU A 458 8.33 4.75 23.03
N PRO A 459 7.94 3.52 23.41
CA PRO A 459 7.85 2.40 22.48
C PRO A 459 6.98 2.71 21.25
N TRP A 460 5.78 3.28 21.45
CA TRP A 460 4.89 3.65 20.35
C TRP A 460 5.46 4.78 19.50
N MET A 461 6.04 5.82 20.09
CA MET A 461 6.67 6.92 19.36
C MET A 461 7.78 6.45 18.40
N LEU A 462 8.52 5.40 18.79
CA LEU A 462 9.53 4.79 17.94
C LEU A 462 8.90 4.00 16.77
N VAL A 463 7.86 3.21 17.03
CA VAL A 463 7.10 2.49 15.97
C VAL A 463 6.49 3.48 14.98
N ASP A 464 5.82 4.52 15.49
CA ASP A 464 5.12 5.50 14.67
C ASP A 464 6.09 6.28 13.79
N TYR A 465 7.25 6.67 14.34
CA TYR A 465 8.32 7.30 13.57
C TYR A 465 8.81 6.42 12.41
N VAL A 466 8.99 5.11 12.64
CA VAL A 466 9.44 4.20 11.56
C VAL A 466 8.40 4.15 10.43
N LEU A 467 7.12 4.12 10.76
CA LEU A 467 6.03 4.12 9.76
C LEU A 467 5.94 5.45 9.00
N GLU A 468 6.14 6.59 9.66
CA GLU A 468 6.07 7.92 9.06
C GLU A 468 7.31 8.29 8.23
N SER A 469 8.50 7.86 8.67
CA SER A 469 9.78 8.23 8.04
C SER A 469 9.97 7.68 6.63
N GLN A 470 9.18 6.66 6.23
CA GLN A 470 9.25 5.98 4.93
C GLN A 470 10.68 5.56 4.53
N ASN A 471 11.55 5.29 5.49
CA ASN A 471 12.91 4.83 5.21
C ASN A 471 12.92 3.31 5.01
N ALA A 472 13.28 2.87 3.80
CA ALA A 472 13.29 1.45 3.41
C ALA A 472 14.17 0.56 4.29
N GLY A 473 15.20 1.09 4.95
CA GLY A 473 16.05 0.32 5.87
C GLY A 473 15.45 0.16 7.26
N LEU A 474 14.71 1.16 7.75
CA LEU A 474 14.14 1.12 9.11
C LEU A 474 12.86 0.30 9.20
N ILE A 475 12.11 0.20 8.10
CA ILE A 475 10.83 -0.51 8.06
C ILE A 475 10.97 -2.01 8.38
N GLU A 476 12.11 -2.62 8.05
CA GLU A 476 12.41 -4.02 8.40
C GLU A 476 12.51 -4.22 9.93
N SER A 477 12.91 -3.17 10.65
CA SER A 477 13.09 -3.15 12.10
C SER A 477 11.88 -2.58 12.86
N VAL A 478 10.75 -2.35 12.19
CA VAL A 478 9.55 -1.73 12.81
C VAL A 478 8.99 -2.52 14.01
N LEU A 479 9.27 -3.82 14.07
CA LEU A 479 8.86 -4.67 15.20
C LEU A 479 9.82 -4.63 16.39
N MET A 480 11.04 -4.10 16.23
CA MET A 480 12.04 -4.08 17.32
C MET A 480 11.56 -3.28 18.54
N PRO A 481 10.93 -2.09 18.39
CA PRO A 481 10.42 -1.36 19.56
C PRO A 481 9.27 -2.07 20.28
N PHE A 482 8.53 -2.99 19.63
CA PHE A 482 7.50 -3.77 20.32
C PHE A 482 8.08 -4.73 21.37
N ASP A 483 9.35 -5.10 21.24
CA ASP A 483 10.02 -5.95 22.23
C ASP A 483 10.22 -5.21 23.57
N ILE A 484 10.21 -3.87 23.58
CA ILE A 484 10.23 -3.08 24.81
C ILE A 484 8.98 -3.38 25.68
N TYR A 485 7.84 -3.65 25.05
CA TYR A 485 6.64 -4.07 25.79
C TYR A 485 6.80 -5.48 26.40
N ASN A 486 7.52 -6.38 25.74
CA ASN A 486 7.83 -7.70 26.32
C ASN A 486 8.69 -7.53 27.59
N ASP A 487 9.70 -6.66 27.52
CA ASP A 487 10.55 -6.35 28.68
C ASP A 487 9.75 -5.72 29.82
N ALA A 488 8.94 -4.70 29.52
CA ALA A 488 8.11 -4.01 30.51
C ALA A 488 7.12 -4.97 31.18
N ALA A 489 6.49 -5.86 30.40
CA ALA A 489 5.58 -6.87 30.92
C ALA A 489 6.30 -7.88 31.83
N GLN A 490 7.50 -8.32 31.42
CA GLN A 490 8.32 -9.21 32.23
C GLN A 490 8.74 -8.57 33.56
N GLN A 491 9.14 -7.29 33.53
CA GLN A 491 9.44 -6.51 34.73
C GLN A 491 8.20 -6.36 35.63
N ALA A 492 7.05 -6.00 35.06
CA ALA A 492 5.80 -5.83 35.79
C ALA A 492 5.37 -7.12 36.52
N LEU A 493 5.48 -8.28 35.85
CA LEU A 493 5.04 -9.56 36.40
C LEU A 493 6.05 -10.20 37.36
N THR A 494 7.35 -10.20 37.03
CA THR A 494 8.35 -10.95 37.80
C THR A 494 9.11 -10.12 38.82
N VAL A 495 9.38 -8.84 38.51
CA VAL A 495 10.17 -7.94 39.37
C VAL A 495 9.23 -7.14 40.29
N LEU A 496 8.33 -6.35 39.71
CA LEU A 496 7.41 -5.48 40.45
C LEU A 496 6.24 -6.27 41.06
N LYS A 497 5.87 -7.41 40.46
CA LYS A 497 4.76 -8.28 40.85
C LYS A 497 3.44 -7.53 40.96
N GLN A 498 3.21 -6.58 40.06
CA GLN A 498 2.00 -5.76 40.00
C GLN A 498 1.17 -6.12 38.77
N ARG A 499 -0.07 -6.55 39.00
CA ARG A 499 -0.98 -6.94 37.92
C ARG A 499 -1.48 -5.75 37.11
N PHE A 500 -1.82 -4.64 37.76
CA PHE A 500 -2.40 -3.48 37.07
C PHE A 500 -1.45 -2.90 36.01
N LEU A 501 -0.15 -2.89 36.28
CA LEU A 501 0.88 -2.48 35.30
C LEU A 501 0.85 -3.38 34.06
N TYR A 502 0.73 -4.70 34.24
CA TYR A 502 0.59 -5.62 33.11
C TYR A 502 -0.72 -5.39 32.35
N ASP A 503 -1.84 -5.19 33.05
CA ASP A 503 -3.14 -4.94 32.43
C ASP A 503 -3.10 -3.64 31.57
N GLU A 504 -2.38 -2.61 32.03
CA GLU A 504 -2.16 -1.37 31.28
C GLU A 504 -1.22 -1.56 30.07
N ILE A 505 -0.12 -2.31 30.23
CA ILE A 505 0.78 -2.67 29.14
C ILE A 505 0.02 -3.46 28.07
N GLU A 506 -0.79 -4.45 28.47
CA GLU A 506 -1.58 -5.28 27.57
C GLU A 506 -2.59 -4.43 26.79
N ALA A 507 -3.32 -3.54 27.47
CA ALA A 507 -4.28 -2.64 26.84
C ALA A 507 -3.61 -1.68 25.84
N GLU A 508 -2.43 -1.13 26.19
CA GLU A 508 -1.68 -0.26 25.30
C GLU A 508 -1.17 -1.03 24.07
N VAL A 509 -0.60 -2.22 24.26
CA VAL A 509 -0.12 -3.08 23.19
C VAL A 509 -1.23 -3.48 22.23
N ASP A 510 -2.40 -3.86 22.73
CA ASP A 510 -3.53 -4.24 21.87
C ASP A 510 -3.94 -3.07 20.97
N HIS A 511 -4.05 -1.86 21.52
CA HIS A 511 -4.39 -0.67 20.75
C HIS A 511 -3.28 -0.25 19.76
N CYS A 512 -2.02 -0.25 20.20
CA CYS A 512 -0.86 0.08 19.39
C CYS A 512 -0.65 -0.93 18.26
N TYR A 513 -0.80 -2.23 18.51
CA TYR A 513 -0.60 -3.26 17.50
C TYR A 513 -1.69 -3.20 16.42
N ASP A 514 -2.95 -2.98 16.78
CA ASP A 514 -4.05 -2.77 15.82
C ASP A 514 -3.78 -1.53 14.94
N THR A 515 -3.37 -0.42 15.57
CA THR A 515 -3.02 0.82 14.88
C THR A 515 -1.81 0.62 13.96
N PHE A 516 -0.81 -0.14 14.41
CA PHE A 516 0.37 -0.50 13.64
C PHE A 516 0.00 -1.32 12.40
N VAL A 517 -0.77 -2.40 12.53
CA VAL A 517 -1.18 -3.24 11.39
C VAL A 517 -1.98 -2.40 10.39
N TYR A 518 -2.86 -1.53 10.87
CA TYR A 518 -3.62 -0.61 10.03
C TYR A 518 -2.71 0.34 9.24
N LYS A 519 -1.83 1.08 9.92
CA LYS A 519 -0.90 2.04 9.28
C LYS A 519 0.08 1.34 8.34
N LEU A 520 0.65 0.21 8.75
CA LEU A 520 1.57 -0.59 7.92
C LEU A 520 0.88 -1.04 6.62
N CYS A 521 -0.35 -1.54 6.73
CA CYS A 521 -1.14 -1.95 5.56
C CYS A 521 -1.46 -0.77 4.63
N GLU A 522 -1.82 0.41 5.17
CA GLU A 522 -1.99 1.61 4.35
C GLU A 522 -0.71 2.00 3.61
N THR A 523 0.46 1.93 4.27
CA THR A 523 1.76 2.23 3.66
C THR A 523 2.12 1.23 2.57
N ILE A 524 1.95 -0.08 2.82
CA ILE A 524 2.17 -1.14 1.83
C ILE A 524 1.27 -0.93 0.62
N PHE A 525 -0.03 -0.75 0.84
CA PHE A 525 -1.00 -0.56 -0.24
C PHE A 525 -0.64 0.68 -1.07
N THR A 526 -0.34 1.80 -0.42
CA THR A 526 0.04 3.05 -1.09
C THR A 526 1.31 2.86 -1.93
N TYR A 527 2.34 2.18 -1.41
CA TYR A 527 3.57 1.90 -2.14
C TYR A 527 3.32 1.06 -3.41
N TYR A 528 2.65 -0.09 -3.29
CA TYR A 528 2.36 -0.97 -4.43
C TYR A 528 1.36 -0.35 -5.41
N LYS A 529 0.47 0.54 -4.95
CA LYS A 529 -0.41 1.34 -5.83
C LYS A 529 0.38 2.37 -6.65
N SER A 530 1.27 3.11 -5.99
CA SER A 530 2.16 4.07 -6.64
C SER A 530 3.11 3.39 -7.63
N TRP A 531 3.68 2.24 -7.27
CA TRP A 531 4.55 1.46 -8.16
C TRP A 531 3.78 0.99 -9.39
N ALA A 532 2.61 0.38 -9.21
CA ALA A 532 1.79 -0.06 -10.33
C ALA A 532 1.35 1.08 -11.25
N ALA A 533 0.99 2.24 -10.68
CA ALA A 533 0.64 3.42 -11.47
C ALA A 533 1.84 3.91 -12.30
N ARG A 534 3.03 3.96 -11.68
CA ARG A 534 4.27 4.36 -12.35
C ARG A 534 4.66 3.43 -13.50
N ASP A 535 4.46 2.13 -13.35
CA ASP A 535 4.77 1.14 -14.39
C ASP A 535 3.78 1.20 -15.57
N LEU A 536 2.54 1.66 -15.32
CA LEU A 536 1.50 1.81 -16.34
C LEU A 536 1.50 3.19 -17.02
N LEU A 537 2.37 4.12 -16.63
CA LEU A 537 2.54 5.40 -17.33
C LEU A 537 3.24 5.20 -18.68
N ASP A 538 2.75 5.89 -19.71
CA ASP A 538 3.35 5.87 -21.04
C ASP A 538 4.82 6.35 -21.00
N PRO A 539 5.79 5.53 -21.45
CA PRO A 539 7.19 5.94 -21.57
C PRO A 539 7.39 7.22 -22.37
N SER A 540 6.55 7.47 -23.39
CA SER A 540 6.60 8.67 -24.23
C SER A 540 6.28 9.93 -23.43
N PHE A 541 5.27 9.85 -22.55
CA PHE A 541 4.92 10.93 -21.64
C PHE A 541 6.07 11.25 -20.67
N LEU A 542 6.69 10.23 -20.09
CA LEU A 542 7.81 10.40 -19.16
C LEU A 542 9.04 11.04 -19.82
N PHE A 543 9.29 10.76 -21.11
CA PHE A 543 10.36 11.39 -21.86
C PHE A 543 10.09 12.88 -22.13
N THR A 544 8.83 13.28 -22.30
CA THR A 544 8.45 14.67 -22.60
C THR A 544 8.39 15.59 -21.38
N VAL A 545 8.38 15.05 -20.16
CA VAL A 545 8.26 15.85 -18.94
C VAL A 545 9.64 16.17 -18.38
N ASP A 546 9.95 17.46 -18.25
CA ASP A 546 11.24 17.98 -17.78
C ASP A 546 11.61 17.52 -16.33
N ASN A 547 10.61 17.15 -15.51
CA ASN A 547 10.77 16.71 -14.11
C ASN A 547 10.35 15.23 -13.90
N GLY A 548 10.93 14.31 -14.68
CA GLY A 548 10.63 12.87 -14.58
C GLY A 548 10.90 12.24 -13.20
N GLU A 549 11.79 12.81 -12.39
CA GLU A 549 12.08 12.36 -11.02
C GLU A 549 10.87 12.44 -10.09
N LYS A 550 9.93 13.35 -10.38
CA LYS A 550 8.71 13.57 -9.62
C LYS A 550 7.79 12.34 -9.58
N TYR A 551 7.90 11.46 -10.57
CA TYR A 551 7.10 10.24 -10.66
C TYR A 551 7.86 9.00 -10.20
N LEU A 552 9.10 9.13 -9.69
CA LEU A 552 9.85 8.00 -9.16
C LEU A 552 9.29 7.56 -7.82
N VAL A 553 9.12 6.25 -7.66
CA VAL A 553 8.71 5.63 -6.40
C VAL A 553 9.96 4.99 -5.79
N GLN A 554 10.36 5.45 -4.61
CA GLN A 554 11.52 4.91 -3.91
C GLN A 554 11.27 3.46 -3.49
N PRO A 555 12.17 2.51 -3.78
CA PRO A 555 11.94 1.10 -3.49
C PRO A 555 11.92 0.84 -1.98
N MET A 556 10.85 0.20 -1.49
CA MET A 556 10.69 -0.20 -0.09
C MET A 556 10.98 -1.69 0.09
N ARG A 557 11.36 -2.10 1.31
CA ARG A 557 11.72 -3.49 1.63
C ARG A 557 10.71 -4.16 2.57
N PHE A 558 9.59 -4.63 2.02
CA PHE A 558 8.56 -5.34 2.80
C PHE A 558 8.76 -6.86 2.89
N ASN A 559 9.70 -7.41 2.13
CA ASN A 559 9.89 -8.86 1.98
C ASN A 559 10.15 -9.59 3.31
N ALA A 560 10.88 -8.98 4.24
CA ALA A 560 11.12 -9.56 5.56
C ALA A 560 9.81 -9.66 6.35
N LEU A 561 8.99 -8.60 6.35
CA LEU A 561 7.71 -8.54 7.05
C LEU A 561 6.70 -9.55 6.49
N PHE A 562 6.66 -9.74 5.17
CA PHE A 562 5.78 -10.74 4.53
C PHE A 562 6.14 -12.19 4.86
N LYS A 563 7.36 -12.46 5.33
CA LYS A 563 7.81 -13.78 5.76
C LYS A 563 7.57 -14.05 7.25
N MET A 564 7.20 -13.03 8.02
CA MET A 564 7.00 -13.16 9.46
C MET A 564 5.65 -13.82 9.78
N THR A 565 5.70 -15.06 10.26
CA THR A 565 4.52 -15.86 10.66
C THR A 565 4.40 -16.04 12.17
N ARG A 566 5.45 -15.72 12.93
CA ARG A 566 5.51 -15.96 14.39
C ARG A 566 6.21 -14.79 15.09
N VAL A 567 5.48 -13.72 15.31
CA VAL A 567 5.92 -12.59 16.15
C VAL A 567 5.53 -12.92 17.60
N LYS A 568 6.50 -12.95 18.51
CA LYS A 568 6.24 -13.16 19.95
C LYS A 568 5.99 -11.81 20.62
N LEU A 569 4.80 -11.63 21.18
CA LEU A 569 4.43 -10.39 21.88
C LEU A 569 3.51 -10.72 23.07
N LEU A 570 3.91 -10.30 24.27
CA LEU A 570 3.22 -10.59 25.53
C LEU A 570 2.87 -12.09 25.70
N GLY A 571 3.79 -12.97 25.29
CA GLY A 571 3.60 -14.43 25.31
C GLY A 571 2.73 -15.01 24.18
N ARG A 572 2.07 -14.16 23.37
CA ARG A 572 1.27 -14.58 22.21
C ARG A 572 2.17 -14.81 20.99
N SER A 573 1.76 -15.69 20.08
CA SER A 573 2.43 -15.89 18.78
C SER A 573 1.53 -15.38 17.68
N ILE A 574 1.84 -14.20 17.15
CA ILE A 574 1.03 -13.49 16.16
C ILE A 574 1.54 -13.77 14.75
N ASP A 575 0.64 -14.16 13.84
CA ASP A 575 0.92 -14.32 12.41
C ASP A 575 0.68 -13.00 11.66
N LEU A 576 1.75 -12.20 11.56
CA LEU A 576 1.70 -10.90 10.90
C LEU A 576 1.36 -11.04 9.40
N ARG A 577 1.87 -12.07 8.72
CA ARG A 577 1.56 -12.32 7.31
C ARG A 577 0.05 -12.53 7.10
N CYS A 578 -0.58 -13.31 7.97
CA CYS A 578 -2.02 -13.55 7.90
C CYS A 578 -2.81 -12.25 8.12
N LEU A 579 -2.45 -11.45 9.13
CA LEU A 579 -3.09 -10.17 9.41
C LEU A 579 -2.97 -9.17 8.26
N ILE A 580 -1.78 -9.05 7.66
CA ILE A 580 -1.55 -8.22 6.47
C ILE A 580 -2.42 -8.72 5.31
N SER A 581 -2.46 -10.04 5.07
CA SER A 581 -3.24 -10.63 3.97
C SER A 581 -4.75 -10.37 4.12
N GLN A 582 -5.29 -10.56 5.33
CA GLN A 582 -6.69 -10.29 5.64
C GLN A 582 -7.03 -8.80 5.44
N ARG A 583 -6.16 -7.90 5.92
CA ARG A 583 -6.37 -6.47 5.77
C ARG A 583 -6.25 -6.00 4.32
N MET A 584 -5.29 -6.56 3.55
CA MET A 584 -5.18 -6.29 2.12
C MET A 584 -6.46 -6.70 1.38
N ASN A 585 -6.98 -7.91 1.64
CA ASN A 585 -8.24 -8.37 1.08
C ASN A 585 -9.40 -7.39 1.34
N LYS A 586 -9.45 -6.77 2.52
CA LYS A 586 -10.42 -5.73 2.86
C LYS A 586 -10.19 -4.43 2.09
N ILE A 587 -8.95 -3.93 2.06
CA ILE A 587 -8.59 -2.67 1.38
C ILE A 587 -8.85 -2.75 -0.12
N PHE A 588 -8.59 -3.89 -0.79
CA PHE A 588 -8.91 -4.07 -2.20
C PHE A 588 -10.43 -3.98 -2.48
N ARG A 589 -11.27 -4.52 -1.59
CA ARG A 589 -12.74 -4.41 -1.68
C ARG A 589 -13.21 -2.97 -1.43
N GLU A 590 -12.73 -2.35 -0.36
CA GLU A 590 -13.02 -0.93 -0.05
C GLU A 590 -12.57 0.01 -1.19
N ASN A 591 -11.45 -0.28 -1.85
CA ASN A 591 -11.00 0.52 -2.97
C ASN A 591 -11.85 0.32 -4.23
N LEU A 592 -12.27 -0.91 -4.55
CA LEU A 592 -13.20 -1.16 -5.66
C LEU A 592 -14.57 -0.52 -5.41
N GLU A 593 -15.09 -0.61 -4.19
CA GLU A 593 -16.35 0.03 -3.79
C GLU A 593 -16.27 1.55 -4.05
N PHE A 594 -15.20 2.19 -3.57
CA PHE A 594 -14.96 3.61 -3.83
C PHE A 594 -14.88 3.94 -5.33
N LEU A 595 -14.22 3.10 -6.14
CA LEU A 595 -14.13 3.32 -7.59
C LEU A 595 -15.50 3.23 -8.27
N PHE A 596 -16.37 2.31 -7.83
CA PHE A 596 -17.74 2.20 -8.33
C PHE A 596 -18.61 3.38 -7.89
N ASP A 597 -18.59 3.76 -6.62
CA ASP A 597 -19.31 4.94 -6.11
C ASP A 597 -18.88 6.21 -6.86
N ARG A 598 -17.58 6.33 -7.16
CA ARG A 598 -17.06 7.44 -7.96
C ARG A 598 -17.63 7.43 -9.37
N PHE A 599 -17.65 6.28 -10.05
CA PHE A 599 -18.24 6.18 -11.39
C PHE A 599 -19.74 6.49 -11.38
N GLU A 600 -20.46 6.06 -10.34
CA GLU A 600 -21.89 6.33 -10.16
C GLU A 600 -22.20 7.83 -9.97
N SER A 601 -21.24 8.60 -9.47
CA SER A 601 -21.35 10.06 -9.36
C SER A 601 -21.00 10.84 -10.64
N GLN A 602 -20.44 10.18 -11.65
CA GLN A 602 -19.93 10.80 -12.87
C GLN A 602 -20.77 10.43 -14.10
N ASP A 603 -20.40 10.97 -15.27
CA ASP A 603 -21.03 10.62 -16.55
C ASP A 603 -20.42 9.36 -17.17
N ILE A 604 -21.08 8.83 -18.19
CA ILE A 604 -20.60 7.63 -18.89
C ILE A 604 -19.21 7.79 -19.52
N CYS A 605 -18.74 9.02 -19.75
CA CYS A 605 -17.40 9.27 -20.29
C CYS A 605 -16.30 8.85 -19.29
N ALA A 606 -16.60 8.86 -17.99
CA ALA A 606 -15.70 8.43 -16.94
C ALA A 606 -15.37 6.91 -16.94
N ILE A 607 -16.01 6.12 -17.80
CA ILE A 607 -15.73 4.67 -17.89
C ILE A 607 -14.27 4.36 -18.24
N VAL A 608 -13.60 5.25 -19.00
CA VAL A 608 -12.18 5.13 -19.34
C VAL A 608 -11.30 5.41 -18.12
N GLU A 609 -11.69 6.37 -17.27
CA GLU A 609 -11.03 6.62 -15.99
C GLU A 609 -11.18 5.41 -15.05
N LEU A 610 -12.40 4.85 -14.97
CA LEU A 610 -12.66 3.66 -14.17
C LEU A 610 -11.81 2.47 -14.64
N GLU A 611 -11.75 2.20 -15.94
CA GLU A 611 -10.92 1.13 -16.50
C GLU A 611 -9.44 1.33 -16.14
N ASN A 612 -8.91 2.54 -16.31
CA ASN A 612 -7.54 2.84 -15.97
C ASN A 612 -7.25 2.61 -14.48
N LEU A 613 -8.11 3.09 -13.58
CA LEU A 613 -7.94 2.92 -12.13
C LEU A 613 -8.04 1.44 -11.69
N ILE A 614 -8.95 0.68 -12.29
CA ILE A 614 -9.08 -0.78 -12.09
C ILE A 614 -7.85 -1.51 -12.60
N ASN A 615 -7.29 -1.13 -13.76
CA ASN A 615 -6.08 -1.73 -14.30
C ASN A 615 -4.87 -1.48 -13.38
N ILE A 616 -4.74 -0.27 -12.82
CA ILE A 616 -3.73 0.02 -11.80
C ILE A 616 -3.95 -0.87 -10.57
N LEU A 617 -5.18 -0.98 -10.08
CA LEU A 617 -5.48 -1.81 -8.91
C LEU A 617 -5.19 -3.30 -9.16
N LYS A 618 -5.53 -3.81 -10.35
CA LYS A 618 -5.24 -5.18 -10.79
C LYS A 618 -3.74 -5.43 -10.88
N HIS A 619 -2.97 -4.44 -11.36
CA HIS A 619 -1.52 -4.56 -11.43
C HIS A 619 -0.89 -4.52 -10.03
N SER A 620 -1.37 -3.66 -9.12
CA SER A 620 -0.96 -3.67 -7.70
C SER A 620 -1.25 -5.01 -7.03
N HIS A 621 -2.43 -5.59 -7.28
CA HIS A 621 -2.78 -6.93 -6.79
C HIS A 621 -1.79 -7.99 -7.31
N LYS A 622 -1.46 -7.95 -8.60
CA LYS A 622 -0.48 -8.87 -9.20
C LYS A 622 0.88 -8.77 -8.52
N LEU A 623 1.38 -7.55 -8.26
CA LEU A 623 2.66 -7.33 -7.58
C LEU A 623 2.62 -7.89 -6.14
N LEU A 624 1.55 -7.64 -5.38
CA LEU A 624 1.39 -8.13 -4.01
C LEU A 624 1.17 -9.65 -3.92
N SER A 625 0.46 -10.23 -4.88
CA SER A 625 0.15 -11.67 -4.93
C SER A 625 1.38 -12.57 -5.11
N GLY A 626 2.51 -11.99 -5.50
CA GLY A 626 3.79 -12.71 -5.57
C GLY A 626 4.33 -13.07 -4.18
N ASP A 627 4.13 -12.19 -3.20
CA ASP A 627 4.69 -12.33 -1.84
C ASP A 627 3.64 -12.73 -0.80
N LEU A 628 2.38 -12.29 -0.98
CA LEU A 628 1.27 -12.51 -0.07
C LEU A 628 0.20 -13.44 -0.66
N THR A 629 -0.43 -14.23 0.20
CA THR A 629 -1.57 -15.08 -0.17
C THR A 629 -2.87 -14.28 -0.03
N ILE A 630 -3.30 -13.67 -1.13
CA ILE A 630 -4.50 -12.82 -1.23
C ILE A 630 -5.50 -13.50 -2.17
N ASP A 631 -6.80 -13.24 -2.00
CA ASP A 631 -7.84 -13.77 -2.89
C ASP A 631 -7.55 -13.34 -4.34
N SER A 632 -7.88 -14.18 -5.33
CA SER A 632 -7.64 -13.81 -6.73
C SER A 632 -8.42 -12.54 -7.10
N PHE A 633 -7.80 -11.61 -7.83
CA PHE A 633 -8.44 -10.36 -8.23
C PHE A 633 -9.78 -10.57 -8.94
N ASP A 634 -9.88 -11.59 -9.81
CA ASP A 634 -11.11 -11.85 -10.57
C ASP A 634 -12.28 -12.28 -9.66
N LEU A 635 -12.01 -12.95 -8.53
CA LEU A 635 -13.02 -13.24 -7.51
C LEU A 635 -13.45 -11.97 -6.78
N ILE A 636 -12.50 -11.17 -6.29
CA ILE A 636 -12.78 -9.90 -5.60
C ILE A 636 -13.61 -8.99 -6.53
N PHE A 637 -13.20 -8.85 -7.78
CA PHE A 637 -13.88 -8.03 -8.78
C PHE A 637 -15.29 -8.54 -9.09
N SER A 638 -15.47 -9.86 -9.23
CA SER A 638 -16.80 -10.47 -9.47
C SER A 638 -17.73 -10.33 -8.27
N GLU A 639 -17.18 -10.39 -7.05
CA GLU A 639 -17.89 -10.14 -5.79
C GLU A 639 -18.41 -8.69 -5.76
N MET A 640 -17.53 -7.71 -6.00
CA MET A 640 -17.91 -6.28 -5.97
C MET A 640 -18.82 -5.88 -7.14
N GLN A 641 -18.77 -6.59 -8.28
CA GLN A 641 -19.72 -6.42 -9.38
C GLN A 641 -21.12 -7.03 -9.10
N GLU A 642 -21.29 -7.74 -7.97
CA GLU A 642 -22.48 -8.53 -7.63
C GLU A 642 -22.77 -9.67 -8.63
N ASN A 643 -21.70 -10.19 -9.26
CA ASN A 643 -21.75 -11.14 -10.38
C ASN A 643 -21.47 -12.60 -9.98
N MET A 644 -21.43 -12.91 -8.68
CA MET A 644 -21.12 -14.24 -8.18
C MET A 644 -22.26 -15.26 -8.35
N SER A 645 -23.52 -14.82 -8.38
CA SER A 645 -24.67 -15.70 -8.57
C SER A 645 -24.68 -16.26 -9.99
N LEU A 646 -24.72 -17.59 -10.16
CA LEU A 646 -24.79 -18.26 -11.47
C LEU A 646 -26.03 -17.90 -12.29
N VAL A 647 -27.07 -17.37 -11.64
CA VAL A 647 -28.37 -17.03 -12.27
C VAL A 647 -28.44 -15.56 -12.68
N SER A 648 -27.59 -14.69 -12.10
CA SER A 648 -27.55 -13.28 -12.48
C SER A 648 -26.61 -13.08 -13.67
N TYR A 649 -27.13 -12.42 -14.70
CA TYR A 649 -26.38 -11.91 -15.85
C TYR A 649 -26.26 -10.37 -15.81
N SER A 650 -26.89 -9.73 -14.81
CA SER A 650 -26.81 -8.30 -14.57
C SER A 650 -25.78 -8.01 -13.49
N SER A 651 -24.83 -7.11 -13.79
CA SER A 651 -23.84 -6.62 -12.84
C SER A 651 -24.17 -5.19 -12.38
N ARG A 652 -23.68 -4.78 -11.21
CA ARG A 652 -23.78 -3.39 -10.71
C ARG A 652 -23.34 -2.39 -11.78
N LEU A 653 -22.17 -2.65 -12.38
CA LEU A 653 -21.61 -1.83 -13.45
C LEU A 653 -22.48 -1.83 -14.73
N ALA A 654 -23.02 -2.98 -15.14
CA ALA A 654 -23.88 -3.07 -16.33
C ALA A 654 -25.17 -2.26 -16.15
N TYR A 655 -25.77 -2.34 -14.96
CA TYR A 655 -26.96 -1.58 -14.60
C TYR A 655 -26.67 -0.08 -14.54
N GLN A 656 -25.54 0.31 -13.96
CA GLN A 656 -25.15 1.73 -13.91
C GLN A 656 -24.88 2.29 -15.31
N ILE A 657 -24.15 1.56 -16.16
CA ILE A 657 -23.93 1.94 -17.57
C ILE A 657 -25.26 2.09 -18.27
N TRP A 658 -26.19 1.13 -18.11
CA TRP A 658 -27.53 1.22 -18.68
C TRP A 658 -28.29 2.47 -18.22
N THR A 659 -28.23 2.79 -16.93
CA THR A 659 -28.88 3.96 -16.33
C THR A 659 -28.32 5.26 -16.90
N GLU A 660 -27.00 5.40 -17.00
CA GLU A 660 -26.37 6.58 -17.63
C GLU A 660 -26.63 6.65 -19.13
N MET A 661 -26.68 5.51 -19.83
CA MET A 661 -27.07 5.47 -21.24
C MET A 661 -28.50 5.98 -21.44
N GLN A 662 -29.43 5.55 -20.59
CA GLN A 662 -30.84 5.92 -20.65
C GLN A 662 -31.09 7.38 -20.28
N ASN A 663 -30.42 7.87 -19.24
CA ASN A 663 -30.71 9.17 -18.62
C ASN A 663 -29.82 10.31 -19.13
N ASP A 664 -28.61 10.05 -19.62
CA ASP A 664 -27.67 11.08 -20.10
C ASP A 664 -27.26 10.87 -21.56
N LEU A 665 -26.69 9.71 -21.93
CA LEU A 665 -26.14 9.49 -23.28
C LEU A 665 -27.20 9.68 -24.38
N LEU A 666 -28.30 8.94 -24.30
CA LEU A 666 -29.37 8.98 -25.28
C LEU A 666 -30.03 10.38 -25.40
N PRO A 667 -30.44 11.06 -24.31
CA PRO A 667 -31.05 12.38 -24.45
C PRO A 667 -30.04 13.46 -24.88
N ASN A 668 -28.83 13.50 -24.31
CA ASN A 668 -27.98 14.69 -24.34
C ASN A 668 -26.84 14.66 -25.37
N PHE A 669 -26.49 13.50 -25.93
CA PHE A 669 -25.39 13.38 -26.89
C PHE A 669 -25.84 13.34 -28.35
N ILE A 670 -24.93 13.75 -29.24
CA ILE A 670 -25.12 13.86 -30.68
C ILE A 670 -24.07 13.03 -31.42
N LEU A 671 -24.50 12.11 -32.29
CA LEU A 671 -23.59 11.34 -33.15
C LEU A 671 -23.06 12.18 -34.32
N CYS A 672 -21.74 12.19 -34.48
CA CYS A 672 -21.04 12.67 -35.67
C CYS A 672 -20.46 11.49 -36.45
N ASN A 673 -21.01 11.22 -37.65
CA ASN A 673 -20.60 10.06 -38.45
C ASN A 673 -19.17 10.19 -39.01
N THR A 674 -18.68 11.42 -39.20
CA THR A 674 -17.33 11.67 -39.75
C THR A 674 -16.22 11.33 -38.76
N THR A 675 -16.45 11.59 -37.46
CA THR A 675 -15.46 11.35 -36.41
C THR A 675 -15.74 10.08 -35.61
N GLN A 676 -16.88 9.41 -35.84
CA GLN A 676 -17.35 8.26 -35.07
C GLN A 676 -17.40 8.53 -33.56
N ARG A 677 -17.84 9.74 -33.19
CA ARG A 677 -17.91 10.23 -31.80
C ARG A 677 -19.27 10.83 -31.51
N PHE A 678 -19.72 10.64 -30.28
CA PHE A 678 -20.84 11.33 -29.68
C PHE A 678 -20.32 12.56 -28.90
N VAL A 679 -20.89 13.72 -29.18
CA VAL A 679 -20.53 14.99 -28.51
C VAL A 679 -21.75 15.57 -27.82
N ARG A 680 -21.57 16.19 -26.65
CA ARG A 680 -22.67 16.80 -25.89
C ARG A 680 -23.31 17.95 -26.70
N SER A 681 -24.64 18.02 -26.67
CA SER A 681 -25.40 19.10 -27.30
C SER A 681 -25.31 20.39 -26.47
N SER A 682 -25.03 21.53 -27.11
CA SER A 682 -24.87 22.83 -26.44
C SER A 682 -26.16 23.59 -26.15
N LYS A 683 -27.33 23.09 -26.58
CA LYS A 683 -28.60 23.86 -26.59
C LYS A 683 -29.83 23.15 -26.01
N LEU A 684 -29.73 21.91 -25.53
CA LEU A 684 -30.80 21.29 -24.73
C LEU A 684 -30.65 21.77 -23.29
N SER A 685 -31.71 22.31 -22.69
CA SER A 685 -31.75 22.55 -21.24
C SER A 685 -31.43 21.22 -20.56
N SER A 686 -30.23 21.11 -19.97
CA SER A 686 -29.88 19.97 -19.15
C SER A 686 -30.91 19.92 -18.03
N VAL A 687 -31.84 18.98 -18.05
CA VAL A 687 -32.49 18.60 -16.79
C VAL A 687 -31.36 17.95 -16.01
N PRO A 688 -30.81 18.60 -14.96
CA PRO A 688 -29.71 18.01 -14.24
C PRO A 688 -30.28 16.76 -13.56
N VAL A 689 -29.86 15.58 -14.03
CA VAL A 689 -30.08 14.35 -13.27
C VAL A 689 -29.35 14.57 -11.94
N GLN A 690 -30.07 14.51 -10.83
CA GLN A 690 -29.50 14.71 -9.51
C GLN A 690 -28.51 13.55 -9.24
N LYS A 691 -27.22 13.80 -9.47
CA LYS A 691 -26.17 12.81 -9.24
C LYS A 691 -25.78 12.76 -7.77
N PRO A 692 -25.37 11.60 -7.25
CA PRO A 692 -24.79 11.52 -5.91
C PRO A 692 -23.52 12.38 -5.84
N SER A 693 -23.21 12.90 -4.66
CA SER A 693 -21.99 13.66 -4.44
C SER A 693 -20.75 12.78 -4.64
N MET A 694 -19.71 13.33 -5.27
CA MET A 694 -18.44 12.63 -5.43
C MET A 694 -17.87 12.20 -4.07
N PRO A 695 -17.51 10.91 -3.89
CA PRO A 695 -16.90 10.45 -2.65
C PRO A 695 -15.51 11.07 -2.50
N TYR A 696 -15.22 11.58 -1.30
CA TYR A 696 -13.87 12.03 -0.94
C TYR A 696 -13.05 10.83 -0.50
N ALA A 697 -11.86 10.65 -1.10
CA ALA A 697 -10.92 9.63 -0.68
C ALA A 697 -9.49 10.16 -0.69
N LYS A 698 -8.66 9.52 0.14
CA LYS A 698 -7.22 9.76 0.21
C LYS A 698 -6.57 9.48 -1.17
N PRO A 699 -5.40 10.10 -1.48
CA PRO A 699 -4.69 9.89 -2.75
C PRO A 699 -4.37 8.42 -3.06
N ASN A 700 -4.19 7.59 -2.03
CA ASN A 700 -3.88 6.17 -2.15
C ASN A 700 -5.01 5.34 -2.78
N PHE A 701 -6.26 5.78 -2.69
CA PHE A 701 -7.40 5.11 -3.33
C PHE A 701 -7.48 5.38 -4.84
N TYR A 702 -6.68 6.33 -5.35
CA TYR A 702 -6.56 6.61 -6.78
C TYR A 702 -5.32 5.91 -7.37
N CYS A 703 -4.20 6.62 -7.52
CA CYS A 703 -2.94 6.14 -8.12
C CYS A 703 -1.79 6.12 -7.10
N GLY A 704 -2.09 6.19 -5.79
CA GLY A 704 -1.09 6.18 -4.73
C GLY A 704 -0.73 7.58 -4.24
N ASN A 705 -0.02 8.35 -5.06
CA ASN A 705 0.47 9.69 -4.73
C ASN A 705 -0.25 10.80 -5.51
N GLN A 706 -0.25 12.03 -4.98
CA GLN A 706 -0.93 13.18 -5.60
C GLN A 706 -0.37 13.50 -7.00
N ASP A 707 0.93 13.31 -7.21
CA ASP A 707 1.57 13.57 -8.50
C ASP A 707 1.20 12.55 -9.56
N LEU A 708 1.17 11.26 -9.20
CA LEU A 708 0.69 10.20 -10.08
C LEU A 708 -0.81 10.36 -10.39
N ASN A 709 -1.60 10.81 -9.42
CA ASN A 709 -3.01 11.16 -9.63
C ASN A 709 -3.15 12.25 -10.69
N ALA A 710 -2.35 13.31 -10.62
CA ALA A 710 -2.37 14.39 -11.61
C ALA A 710 -1.96 13.91 -13.02
N ALA A 711 -0.96 13.02 -13.11
CA ALA A 711 -0.52 12.46 -14.38
C ALA A 711 -1.61 11.60 -15.04
N HIS A 712 -2.17 10.63 -14.32
CA HIS A 712 -3.26 9.80 -14.87
C HIS A 712 -4.54 10.60 -15.11
N GLN A 713 -4.86 11.60 -14.30
CA GLN A 713 -5.98 12.51 -14.57
C GLN A 713 -5.78 13.33 -15.84
N SER A 714 -4.54 13.71 -16.18
CA SER A 714 -4.25 14.44 -17.42
C SER A 714 -4.55 13.57 -18.66
N PHE A 715 -4.28 12.27 -18.57
CA PHE A 715 -4.69 11.30 -19.58
C PHE A 715 -6.22 11.14 -19.66
N THR A 716 -6.90 10.93 -18.53
CA THR A 716 -8.36 10.70 -18.54
C THR A 716 -9.14 11.93 -19.01
N ARG A 717 -8.64 13.15 -18.75
CA ARG A 717 -9.24 14.40 -19.26
C ARG A 717 -9.38 14.44 -20.77
N LEU A 718 -8.51 13.76 -21.53
CA LEU A 718 -8.61 13.67 -23.00
C LEU A 718 -9.88 12.94 -23.47
N HIS A 719 -10.47 12.12 -22.60
CA HIS A 719 -11.63 11.27 -22.89
C HIS A 719 -12.95 11.78 -22.30
N ASN A 720 -12.95 12.90 -21.55
CA ASN A 720 -14.15 13.41 -20.88
C ASN A 720 -15.06 14.24 -21.81
N GLY A 721 -14.53 14.74 -22.93
CA GLY A 721 -15.26 15.65 -23.83
C GLY A 721 -16.17 14.97 -24.88
N PHE A 722 -16.10 13.66 -25.02
CA PHE A 722 -16.86 12.90 -26.02
C PHE A 722 -17.08 11.47 -25.55
N PHE A 723 -18.02 10.76 -26.19
CA PHE A 723 -18.17 9.30 -26.07
C PHE A 723 -17.90 8.64 -27.42
N GLY A 724 -17.02 7.64 -27.47
CA GLY A 724 -16.63 7.00 -28.74
C GLY A 724 -15.99 5.63 -28.56
N MET A 725 -15.15 5.22 -29.52
CA MET A 725 -14.52 3.89 -29.52
C MET A 725 -13.77 3.54 -28.22
N PRO A 726 -12.94 4.43 -27.62
CA PRO A 726 -12.25 4.11 -26.37
C PRO A 726 -13.22 3.73 -25.24
N HIS A 727 -14.32 4.48 -25.09
CA HIS A 727 -15.34 4.23 -24.07
C HIS A 727 -16.06 2.90 -24.29
N MET A 728 -16.39 2.58 -25.54
CA MET A 728 -17.04 1.30 -25.89
C MET A 728 -16.12 0.12 -25.57
N PHE A 729 -14.82 0.23 -25.84
CA PHE A 729 -13.84 -0.79 -25.48
C PHE A 729 -13.74 -0.96 -23.95
N SER A 730 -13.72 0.14 -23.19
CA SER A 730 -13.74 0.09 -21.72
C SER A 730 -14.98 -0.65 -21.19
N ILE A 731 -16.16 -0.36 -21.75
CA ILE A 731 -17.42 -1.05 -21.38
C ILE A 731 -17.28 -2.56 -21.59
N VAL A 732 -16.78 -2.98 -22.75
CA VAL A 732 -16.69 -4.40 -23.09
C VAL A 732 -15.69 -5.12 -22.18
N ARG A 733 -14.54 -4.51 -21.92
CA ARG A 733 -13.51 -5.11 -21.06
C ARG A 733 -13.97 -5.27 -19.62
N LEU A 734 -14.66 -4.27 -19.08
CA LEU A 734 -15.12 -4.27 -17.70
C LEU A 734 -16.33 -5.17 -17.48
N LEU A 735 -17.27 -5.24 -18.43
CA LEU A 735 -18.47 -6.09 -18.33
C LEU A 735 -18.21 -7.55 -18.68
N GLY A 736 -17.25 -7.79 -19.59
CA GLY A 736 -16.93 -9.11 -20.11
C GLY A 736 -18.08 -9.78 -20.87
N PRO A 737 -17.89 -11.03 -21.33
CA PRO A 737 -18.87 -11.73 -22.15
C PRO A 737 -20.15 -12.14 -21.41
N ARG A 738 -20.13 -12.07 -20.08
CA ARG A 738 -21.25 -12.51 -19.23
C ARG A 738 -22.34 -11.46 -19.08
N SER A 739 -21.95 -10.20 -18.84
CA SER A 739 -22.89 -9.10 -18.55
C SER A 739 -23.25 -8.28 -19.80
N LEU A 740 -22.40 -8.32 -20.83
CA LEU A 740 -22.61 -7.59 -22.08
C LEU A 740 -23.91 -7.98 -22.82
N PRO A 741 -24.31 -9.26 -22.93
CA PRO A 741 -25.57 -9.63 -23.58
C PRO A 741 -26.80 -9.05 -22.87
N TRP A 742 -26.75 -8.93 -21.54
CA TRP A 742 -27.82 -8.31 -20.76
C TRP A 742 -27.96 -6.81 -21.07
N LEU A 743 -26.85 -6.08 -21.20
CA LEU A 743 -26.87 -4.66 -21.60
C LEU A 743 -27.46 -4.48 -23.00
N VAL A 744 -27.06 -5.33 -23.96
CA VAL A 744 -27.63 -5.32 -25.32
C VAL A 744 -29.13 -5.61 -25.28
N ARG A 745 -29.56 -6.56 -24.45
CA ARG A 745 -30.99 -6.87 -24.27
C ARG A 745 -31.77 -5.68 -23.70
N ALA A 746 -31.24 -4.99 -22.69
CA ALA A 746 -31.86 -3.79 -22.11
C ALA A 746 -32.02 -2.65 -23.13
N LEU A 747 -30.99 -2.41 -23.97
CA LEU A 747 -31.06 -1.48 -25.10
C LEU A 747 -32.19 -1.85 -26.07
N LEU A 748 -32.29 -3.11 -26.46
CA LEU A 748 -33.34 -3.59 -27.37
C LEU A 748 -34.74 -3.45 -26.76
N ASP A 749 -34.89 -3.74 -25.47
CA ASP A 749 -36.16 -3.60 -24.77
C ASP A 749 -36.58 -2.13 -24.66
N HIS A 750 -35.64 -1.19 -24.43
CA HIS A 750 -35.92 0.24 -24.47
C HIS A 750 -36.40 0.72 -25.84
N ILE A 751 -35.76 0.25 -26.91
CA ILE A 751 -36.18 0.53 -28.30
C ILE A 751 -37.62 0.03 -28.53
N SER A 752 -37.99 -1.12 -27.96
CA SER A 752 -39.34 -1.66 -28.07
C SER A 752 -40.37 -0.86 -27.26
N ASN A 753 -40.04 -0.45 -26.03
CA ASN A 753 -40.97 0.19 -25.09
C ASN A 753 -41.27 1.66 -25.44
N LYS A 754 -40.27 2.46 -25.85
CA LYS A 754 -40.52 3.86 -26.25
C LYS A 754 -41.37 3.99 -27.51
N ARG A 755 -41.51 2.92 -28.32
CA ARG A 755 -42.43 2.89 -29.48
C ARG A 755 -43.89 2.71 -29.08
N GLY A 756 -44.18 2.12 -27.92
CA GLY A 756 -45.55 1.99 -27.40
C GLY A 756 -46.17 3.33 -26.98
N GLY A 757 -45.36 4.30 -26.54
CA GLY A 757 -45.82 5.67 -26.22
C GLY A 757 -46.28 6.50 -27.44
N ILE A 758 -46.00 6.02 -28.66
CA ILE A 758 -46.42 6.66 -29.91
C ILE A 758 -47.95 6.53 -30.11
N ASP A 759 -48.59 5.51 -29.52
CA ASP A 759 -50.03 5.25 -29.70
C ASP A 759 -50.94 6.28 -29.02
N GLY A 760 -50.55 6.84 -27.86
CA GLY A 760 -51.37 7.82 -27.14
C GLY A 760 -51.58 9.13 -27.89
N ASN A 761 -50.60 9.53 -28.71
CA ASN A 761 -50.64 10.79 -29.47
C ASN A 761 -51.08 10.62 -30.93
N TYR A 762 -51.17 9.38 -31.44
CA TYR A 762 -51.66 9.11 -32.81
C TYR A 762 -53.20 9.11 -32.89
N GLN A 763 -53.89 8.72 -31.80
CA GLN A 763 -55.36 8.73 -31.74
C GLN A 763 -55.94 10.16 -31.72
N THR A 764 -55.23 11.13 -31.12
CA THR A 764 -55.62 12.55 -31.14
C THR A 764 -55.46 13.21 -32.51
N SER A 765 -54.59 12.68 -33.38
CA SER A 765 -54.38 13.16 -34.75
C SER A 765 -55.46 12.69 -35.74
N GLN A 766 -56.05 11.51 -35.54
CA GLN A 766 -57.08 10.97 -36.44
C GLN A 766 -58.36 11.82 -36.48
N ALA A 767 -58.69 12.54 -35.40
CA ALA A 767 -59.88 13.41 -35.33
C ALA A 767 -59.84 14.58 -36.34
N CYS A 768 -58.67 14.97 -36.84
CA CYS A 768 -58.50 16.14 -37.72
C CYS A 768 -58.46 15.81 -39.23
N THR A 769 -58.51 14.53 -39.62
CA THR A 769 -58.31 14.11 -41.03
C THR A 769 -59.59 13.99 -41.88
N GLY A 770 -60.73 14.42 -41.36
CA GLY A 770 -62.06 14.19 -41.96
C GLY A 770 -62.62 15.23 -42.94
N ARG A 771 -61.89 16.27 -43.38
CA ARG A 771 -62.47 17.30 -44.30
C ARG A 771 -61.60 17.63 -45.52
N ASN A 772 -62.19 17.33 -46.69
CA ASN A 772 -61.99 17.75 -48.09
C ASN A 772 -60.58 18.14 -48.63
N PRO A 773 -60.13 17.55 -49.77
CA PRO A 773 -58.74 17.65 -50.25
C PRO A 773 -58.52 18.62 -51.42
N ASN A 774 -58.94 19.89 -51.34
CA ASN A 774 -58.66 20.89 -52.39
C ASN A 774 -58.30 22.25 -51.78
N LEU A 775 -57.02 22.48 -51.48
CA LEU A 775 -56.31 23.78 -51.53
C LEU A 775 -54.85 23.57 -51.06
N ALA A 776 -53.87 23.95 -51.89
CA ALA A 776 -52.45 23.72 -51.65
C ALA A 776 -51.84 24.52 -50.47
N SER A 777 -52.58 25.49 -49.90
CA SER A 777 -52.15 26.26 -48.73
C SER A 777 -52.30 25.52 -47.39
N ASN A 778 -53.07 24.43 -47.32
CA ASN A 778 -53.31 23.70 -46.07
C ASN A 778 -52.33 22.54 -45.79
N LYS A 779 -51.35 22.28 -46.68
CA LYS A 779 -50.34 21.24 -46.46
C LYS A 779 -49.23 21.67 -45.49
N LEU A 780 -48.92 22.97 -45.39
CA LEU A 780 -47.93 23.50 -44.43
C LEU A 780 -48.47 23.55 -42.98
N THR A 781 -49.76 23.82 -42.80
CA THR A 781 -50.44 23.80 -41.48
C THR A 781 -50.73 22.39 -40.96
N GLN A 782 -50.79 21.38 -41.83
CA GLN A 782 -50.85 19.97 -41.39
C GLN A 782 -49.51 19.46 -40.86
N ILE A 783 -48.38 20.02 -41.31
CA ILE A 783 -47.03 19.64 -40.88
C ILE A 783 -46.74 20.13 -39.45
N SER A 784 -47.25 21.29 -39.04
CA SER A 784 -47.15 21.77 -37.64
C SER A 784 -48.00 20.95 -36.66
N SER A 785 -49.08 20.30 -37.10
CA SER A 785 -49.87 19.37 -36.25
C SER A 785 -49.17 18.02 -35.99
N LEU A 786 -48.17 17.68 -36.81
CA LEU A 786 -47.33 16.48 -36.64
C LEU A 786 -46.09 16.76 -35.77
N GLU A 787 -45.80 18.02 -35.44
CA GLU A 787 -44.60 18.48 -34.73
C GLU A 787 -44.35 17.77 -33.38
N PRO A 788 -45.32 17.58 -32.47
CA PRO A 788 -45.09 16.83 -31.21
C PRO A 788 -44.89 15.32 -31.42
N MET A 789 -45.50 14.74 -32.44
CA MET A 789 -45.33 13.32 -32.82
C MET A 789 -43.96 13.07 -33.48
N ILE A 790 -43.52 14.06 -34.26
CA ILE A 790 -42.20 14.19 -34.87
C ILE A 790 -41.12 14.35 -33.79
N THR A 791 -41.35 15.17 -32.76
CA THR A 791 -40.39 15.41 -31.67
C THR A 791 -40.18 14.14 -30.82
N GLY A 792 -41.24 13.38 -30.55
CA GLY A 792 -41.15 12.08 -29.85
C GLY A 792 -40.45 10.96 -30.64
N LEU A 793 -40.63 10.91 -31.97
CA LEU A 793 -39.87 10.02 -32.86
C LEU A 793 -38.40 10.47 -33.04
N GLN A 794 -38.12 11.76 -32.88
CA GLN A 794 -36.80 12.40 -33.07
C GLN A 794 -35.83 12.21 -31.90
N GLU A 795 -36.31 12.15 -30.65
CA GLU A 795 -35.45 12.13 -29.46
C GLU A 795 -35.00 10.72 -29.03
N ALA A 796 -35.79 9.68 -29.29
CA ALA A 796 -35.64 8.38 -28.64
C ALA A 796 -35.14 7.23 -29.53
N LEU A 797 -35.64 7.14 -30.76
CA LEU A 797 -35.40 6.01 -31.66
C LEU A 797 -34.05 6.08 -32.40
N PRO A 798 -33.66 7.23 -32.98
CA PRO A 798 -32.51 7.28 -33.88
C PRO A 798 -31.16 7.20 -33.18
N LYS A 799 -31.07 7.63 -31.93
CA LYS A 799 -29.84 7.52 -31.11
C LYS A 799 -29.64 6.12 -30.55
N SER A 800 -30.71 5.46 -30.13
CA SER A 800 -30.70 4.05 -29.69
C SER A 800 -30.37 3.11 -30.85
N ILE A 801 -30.93 3.37 -32.04
CA ILE A 801 -30.60 2.64 -33.27
C ILE A 801 -29.27 3.08 -33.87
N GLY A 802 -28.77 4.28 -33.57
CA GLY A 802 -27.44 4.79 -33.94
C GLY A 802 -26.31 4.31 -33.02
N LEU A 803 -26.63 3.66 -31.89
CA LEU A 803 -25.72 2.85 -31.08
C LEU A 803 -25.60 1.41 -31.61
N LEU A 804 -26.64 0.88 -32.24
CA LEU A 804 -26.63 -0.42 -32.91
C LEU A 804 -25.68 -0.53 -34.12
N PRO A 805 -25.39 0.51 -34.95
CA PRO A 805 -24.53 0.45 -36.11
C PRO A 805 -23.15 1.02 -35.80
N PHE A 806 -22.76 1.14 -34.51
CA PHE A 806 -21.36 1.27 -34.09
C PHE A 806 -20.63 -0.01 -34.48
N ASP A 807 -20.46 -0.17 -35.78
CA ASP A 807 -19.92 -1.31 -36.49
C ASP A 807 -18.73 -0.85 -37.36
N ASP A 808 -18.11 0.27 -36.96
CA ASP A 808 -16.65 0.38 -36.87
C ASP A 808 -16.12 -0.17 -35.53
N GLY A 809 -16.96 -0.93 -34.80
CA GLY A 809 -16.57 -1.98 -33.86
C GLY A 809 -16.86 -3.38 -34.44
N VAL A 810 -15.84 -4.24 -34.42
CA VAL A 810 -15.79 -5.67 -34.79
C VAL A 810 -15.89 -6.04 -36.28
N THR A 811 -16.63 -5.35 -37.16
CA THR A 811 -16.70 -5.76 -38.58
C THR A 811 -16.32 -4.69 -39.62
N GLY A 812 -16.47 -3.39 -39.36
CA GLY A 812 -15.81 -2.32 -40.11
C GLY A 812 -14.29 -2.26 -39.90
N CYS A 813 -13.83 -2.61 -38.68
CA CYS A 813 -12.41 -2.80 -38.36
C CYS A 813 -11.73 -3.81 -39.31
N MET A 814 -12.43 -4.82 -39.84
CA MET A 814 -11.82 -5.83 -40.71
C MET A 814 -11.51 -5.33 -42.12
N ARG A 815 -12.29 -4.38 -42.66
CA ARG A 815 -12.10 -3.89 -44.03
C ARG A 815 -11.04 -2.79 -44.06
N HIS A 816 -11.05 -1.90 -43.07
CA HIS A 816 -10.01 -0.88 -42.93
C HIS A 816 -8.63 -1.46 -42.61
N ILE A 817 -8.54 -2.61 -41.93
CA ILE A 817 -7.26 -3.31 -41.70
C ILE A 817 -6.71 -3.98 -42.98
N LYS A 818 -7.55 -4.34 -43.96
CA LYS A 818 -7.10 -4.91 -45.23
C LYS A 818 -6.64 -3.84 -46.24
N GLU A 819 -7.21 -2.63 -46.21
CA GLU A 819 -6.80 -1.52 -47.07
C GLU A 819 -5.69 -0.64 -46.46
N GLN A 820 -5.46 -0.68 -45.15
CA GLN A 820 -4.34 0.00 -44.48
C GLN A 820 -3.06 -0.84 -44.38
N LEU A 821 -3.05 -2.07 -44.89
CA LEU A 821 -1.85 -2.93 -44.93
C LEU A 821 -0.79 -2.50 -45.97
N ASN A 822 -0.97 -1.34 -46.64
CA ASN A 822 0.03 -0.78 -47.55
C ASN A 822 0.72 0.50 -47.04
N TRP A 823 0.31 1.10 -45.91
CA TRP A 823 0.94 2.34 -45.43
C TRP A 823 1.42 2.19 -43.97
N THR A 824 2.73 2.29 -43.82
CA THR A 824 3.47 2.34 -42.56
C THR A 824 3.13 3.59 -41.74
N SER A 825 3.04 3.42 -40.41
CA SER A 825 2.97 4.42 -39.32
C SER A 825 1.58 4.90 -38.85
N LYS A 826 1.03 4.22 -37.83
CA LYS A 826 0.63 4.75 -36.51
C LYS A 826 -0.12 3.67 -35.72
N THR A 827 0.43 3.38 -34.54
CA THR A 827 -0.05 2.46 -33.50
C THR A 827 -1.13 3.15 -32.66
N GLU A 828 -2.26 2.47 -32.35
CA GLU A 828 -3.18 2.69 -31.19
C GLU A 828 -4.69 2.39 -31.41
N LEU A 829 -5.14 1.81 -32.54
CA LEU A 829 -6.60 1.61 -32.77
C LEU A 829 -7.01 0.21 -33.21
N LYS A 830 -6.78 -0.78 -32.35
CA LYS A 830 -7.29 -2.14 -32.53
C LYS A 830 -7.50 -2.70 -31.13
N GLU A 831 -8.68 -3.22 -30.75
CA GLU A 831 -8.69 -4.10 -29.57
C GLU A 831 -9.90 -5.02 -29.34
N GLU A 832 -11.13 -4.77 -29.79
CA GLU A 832 -12.20 -5.73 -29.38
C GLU A 832 -12.18 -7.04 -30.18
N ARG A 833 -12.08 -6.96 -31.53
CA ARG A 833 -11.79 -8.14 -32.35
C ARG A 833 -10.31 -8.49 -32.32
N GLU A 834 -9.41 -7.57 -31.93
CA GLU A 834 -8.00 -7.88 -31.73
C GLU A 834 -7.77 -8.68 -30.45
N VAL A 835 -8.56 -8.53 -29.39
CA VAL A 835 -8.43 -9.38 -28.19
C VAL A 835 -8.87 -10.79 -28.50
N ASP A 836 -10.03 -10.99 -29.17
CA ASP A 836 -10.48 -12.34 -29.52
C ASP A 836 -9.63 -12.96 -30.65
N THR A 837 -9.19 -12.17 -31.64
CA THR A 837 -8.31 -12.66 -32.72
C THR A 837 -6.88 -12.85 -32.24
N THR A 838 -6.34 -12.00 -31.35
CA THR A 838 -4.99 -12.17 -30.78
C THR A 838 -4.98 -13.29 -29.75
N ARG A 839 -5.99 -13.40 -28.89
CA ARG A 839 -6.19 -14.59 -28.04
C ARG A 839 -6.30 -15.83 -28.92
N PHE A 840 -7.08 -15.77 -30.00
CA PHE A 840 -7.16 -16.88 -30.95
C PHE A 840 -5.80 -17.18 -31.59
N MET A 841 -5.03 -16.20 -32.05
CA MET A 841 -3.71 -16.40 -32.65
C MET A 841 -2.69 -16.94 -31.63
N GLN A 842 -2.79 -16.53 -30.37
CA GLN A 842 -2.00 -17.06 -29.25
C GLN A 842 -2.43 -18.48 -28.86
N LEU A 843 -3.73 -18.81 -28.98
CA LEU A 843 -4.32 -20.12 -28.67
C LEU A 843 -4.25 -21.10 -29.85
N ALA A 844 -4.13 -20.63 -31.08
CA ALA A 844 -4.19 -21.42 -32.31
C ALA A 844 -3.15 -22.55 -32.33
N PRO A 845 -1.88 -22.34 -31.94
CA PRO A 845 -0.90 -23.43 -31.82
C PRO A 845 -1.35 -24.52 -30.82
N TRP A 846 -1.94 -24.11 -29.69
CA TRP A 846 -2.43 -25.01 -28.64
C TRP A 846 -3.72 -25.74 -29.02
N LEU A 847 -4.47 -25.20 -29.98
CA LEU A 847 -5.64 -25.85 -30.59
C LEU A 847 -5.26 -26.73 -31.80
N GLY A 848 -3.98 -26.77 -32.18
CA GLY A 848 -3.49 -27.56 -33.32
C GLY A 848 -3.75 -26.92 -34.68
N LEU A 849 -3.93 -25.60 -34.72
CA LEU A 849 -4.17 -24.80 -35.92
C LEU A 849 -2.87 -24.14 -36.38
N ILE A 850 -2.46 -24.38 -37.62
CA ILE A 850 -1.21 -23.89 -38.21
C ILE A 850 -1.55 -23.10 -39.48
N PRO A 851 -0.92 -21.94 -39.73
CA PRO A 851 -1.11 -21.20 -40.99
C PRO A 851 -0.49 -21.97 -42.17
N GLY A 852 -1.27 -22.23 -43.21
CA GLY A 852 -0.81 -22.78 -44.50
C GLY A 852 -0.23 -21.70 -45.42
N ALA A 853 0.41 -22.13 -46.51
CA ALA A 853 1.15 -21.27 -47.45
C ALA A 853 0.31 -20.13 -48.07
N ASP A 854 -0.99 -20.34 -48.26
CA ASP A 854 -1.94 -19.36 -48.82
C ASP A 854 -2.83 -18.70 -47.75
N GLY A 855 -2.48 -18.79 -46.47
CA GLY A 855 -3.29 -18.25 -45.36
C GLY A 855 -4.50 -19.11 -44.97
N GLN A 856 -4.60 -20.34 -45.48
CA GLN A 856 -5.59 -21.32 -45.03
C GLN A 856 -5.19 -21.93 -43.69
N ILE A 857 -6.13 -22.13 -42.76
CA ILE A 857 -5.85 -22.78 -41.49
C ILE A 857 -5.77 -24.29 -41.71
N LEU A 858 -4.61 -24.87 -41.47
CA LEU A 858 -4.37 -26.32 -41.49
C LEU A 858 -4.47 -26.87 -40.07
N GLN A 859 -5.12 -28.03 -39.93
CA GLN A 859 -5.15 -28.76 -38.66
C GLN A 859 -3.96 -29.72 -38.60
N SER A 860 -3.19 -29.66 -37.51
CA SER A 860 -2.10 -30.61 -37.23
C SER A 860 -2.63 -32.05 -37.26
N GLN A 861 -1.83 -32.98 -37.80
CA GLN A 861 -2.24 -34.38 -38.00
C GLN A 861 -2.80 -34.98 -36.70
N GLY A 862 -4.09 -35.30 -36.67
CA GLY A 862 -4.76 -35.94 -35.52
C GLY A 862 -6.11 -35.36 -35.09
N GLY A 863 -6.58 -34.23 -35.62
CA GLY A 863 -7.95 -33.73 -35.40
C GLY A 863 -8.30 -33.23 -33.99
N GLU A 864 -7.46 -33.50 -32.99
CA GLU A 864 -7.61 -33.03 -31.60
C GLU A 864 -6.51 -32.02 -31.21
N SER A 865 -6.80 -31.14 -30.25
CA SER A 865 -5.85 -30.17 -29.70
C SER A 865 -4.61 -30.89 -29.13
N PRO A 866 -3.38 -30.43 -29.42
CA PRO A 866 -2.14 -30.98 -28.86
C PRO A 866 -2.15 -31.07 -27.33
N VAL A 867 -2.76 -30.10 -26.63
CA VAL A 867 -2.90 -30.09 -25.17
C VAL A 867 -3.87 -31.16 -24.69
N VAL A 868 -4.99 -31.34 -25.40
CA VAL A 868 -5.99 -32.38 -25.10
C VAL A 868 -5.38 -33.77 -25.31
N ASN A 869 -4.62 -33.97 -26.40
CA ASN A 869 -3.91 -35.22 -26.66
C ASN A 869 -2.83 -35.53 -25.61
N LEU A 870 -2.06 -34.52 -25.19
CA LEU A 870 -1.06 -34.64 -24.14
C LEU A 870 -1.70 -35.01 -22.79
N LEU A 871 -2.79 -34.35 -22.41
CA LEU A 871 -3.47 -34.64 -21.14
C LEU A 871 -4.18 -35.99 -21.18
N LYS A 872 -4.76 -36.39 -22.33
CA LYS A 872 -5.33 -37.74 -22.51
C LYS A 872 -4.26 -38.83 -22.43
N SER A 873 -3.11 -38.65 -23.08
CA SER A 873 -2.01 -39.62 -23.04
C SER A 873 -1.37 -39.70 -21.65
N THR A 874 -1.19 -38.55 -20.97
CA THR A 874 -0.69 -38.48 -19.59
C THR A 874 -1.67 -39.15 -18.62
N THR A 875 -2.98 -38.92 -18.78
CA THR A 875 -4.01 -39.59 -17.98
C THR A 875 -3.99 -41.10 -18.20
N ALA A 876 -3.87 -41.56 -19.46
CA ALA A 876 -3.76 -42.99 -19.76
C ALA A 876 -2.49 -43.64 -19.16
N ALA A 877 -1.37 -42.92 -19.15
CA ALA A 877 -0.11 -43.37 -18.55
C ALA A 877 -0.16 -43.41 -17.01
N ILE A 878 -0.87 -42.48 -16.36
CA ILE A 878 -1.01 -42.43 -14.89
C ILE A 878 -2.05 -43.45 -14.40
N VAL A 879 -3.16 -43.61 -15.12
CA VAL A 879 -4.19 -44.63 -14.82
C VAL A 879 -3.63 -46.04 -14.95
N SER A 880 -2.65 -46.26 -15.83
CA SER A 880 -1.95 -47.55 -15.97
C SER A 880 -0.81 -47.76 -14.96
N ASN A 881 -0.46 -46.74 -14.15
CA ASN A 881 0.60 -46.84 -13.14
C ASN A 881 0.03 -47.29 -11.78
N PRO A 882 0.40 -48.49 -11.28
CA PRO A 882 -0.13 -49.03 -10.02
C PRO A 882 0.29 -48.27 -8.75
N ASN A 883 1.27 -47.36 -8.84
CA ASN A 883 1.78 -46.58 -7.69
C ASN A 883 1.10 -45.20 -7.51
N CYS A 884 0.10 -44.84 -8.33
CA CYS A 884 -0.58 -43.55 -8.20
C CYS A 884 -1.79 -43.65 -7.24
N PRO A 885 -1.79 -42.93 -6.10
CA PRO A 885 -2.85 -43.04 -5.10
C PRO A 885 -4.17 -42.35 -5.49
N ASN A 886 -4.16 -41.42 -6.47
CA ASN A 886 -5.38 -40.79 -6.96
C ASN A 886 -5.31 -40.35 -8.43
N PRO A 887 -5.79 -41.17 -9.39
CA PRO A 887 -5.83 -40.82 -10.81
C PRO A 887 -7.00 -39.89 -11.20
N THR A 888 -7.96 -39.63 -10.31
CA THR A 888 -9.19 -38.89 -10.67
C THR A 888 -8.92 -37.42 -11.00
N SER A 889 -7.90 -36.81 -10.39
CA SER A 889 -7.48 -35.42 -10.65
C SER A 889 -7.03 -35.21 -12.10
N PHE A 890 -6.25 -36.15 -12.65
CA PHE A 890 -5.80 -36.14 -14.04
C PHE A 890 -6.94 -36.38 -15.03
N TYR A 891 -7.89 -37.24 -14.68
CA TYR A 891 -9.12 -37.42 -15.46
C TYR A 891 -9.96 -36.14 -15.51
N THR A 892 -10.14 -35.44 -14.37
CA THR A 892 -10.83 -34.15 -14.34
C THR A 892 -10.10 -33.07 -15.13
N LEU A 893 -8.76 -33.02 -15.06
CA LEU A 893 -7.93 -32.11 -15.86
C LEU A 893 -8.10 -32.36 -17.37
N SER A 894 -8.09 -33.62 -17.79
CA SER A 894 -8.32 -34.00 -19.19
C SER A 894 -9.72 -33.60 -19.68
N LYS A 895 -10.75 -33.83 -18.86
CA LYS A 895 -12.14 -33.44 -19.17
C LYS A 895 -12.34 -31.92 -19.21
N GLN A 896 -11.72 -31.19 -18.30
CA GLN A 896 -11.74 -29.72 -18.29
C GLN A 896 -11.02 -29.15 -19.52
N ALA A 897 -9.88 -29.71 -19.91
CA ALA A 897 -9.18 -29.33 -21.13
C ALA A 897 -10.01 -29.63 -22.40
N GLU A 898 -10.73 -30.76 -22.44
CA GLU A 898 -11.66 -31.10 -23.53
C GLU A 898 -12.82 -30.10 -23.62
N ALA A 899 -13.40 -29.71 -22.49
CA ALA A 899 -14.46 -28.71 -22.41
C ALA A 899 -13.99 -27.30 -22.81
N ALA A 900 -12.81 -26.87 -22.31
CA ALA A 900 -12.20 -25.60 -22.65
C ALA A 900 -11.84 -25.51 -24.14
N ALA A 901 -11.23 -26.57 -24.69
CA ALA A 901 -10.90 -26.65 -26.11
C ALA A 901 -12.15 -26.62 -26.99
N ARG A 902 -13.22 -27.36 -26.66
CA ARG A 902 -14.49 -27.32 -27.43
C ARG A 902 -15.19 -25.97 -27.34
N GLY A 903 -15.22 -25.34 -26.16
CA GLY A 903 -15.81 -24.02 -25.97
C GLY A 903 -15.08 -22.91 -26.73
N GLN A 904 -13.75 -22.90 -26.68
CA GLN A 904 -12.92 -21.94 -27.45
C GLN A 904 -12.89 -22.25 -28.95
N PHE A 905 -12.97 -23.52 -29.36
CA PHE A 905 -13.08 -23.90 -30.76
C PHE A 905 -14.42 -23.43 -31.36
N PHE A 906 -15.52 -23.54 -30.62
CA PHE A 906 -16.83 -23.02 -31.04
C PHE A 906 -16.82 -21.49 -31.22
N LEU A 907 -16.24 -20.75 -30.26
CA LEU A 907 -16.12 -19.29 -30.32
C LEU A 907 -15.19 -18.81 -31.46
N SER A 908 -14.14 -19.57 -31.75
CA SER A 908 -13.16 -19.23 -32.80
C SER A 908 -13.63 -19.55 -34.22
N VAL A 909 -14.31 -20.69 -34.44
CA VAL A 909 -14.89 -21.03 -35.75
C VAL A 909 -16.01 -20.06 -36.14
N ALA A 910 -16.82 -19.61 -35.17
CA ALA A 910 -17.81 -18.55 -35.38
C ALA A 910 -17.19 -17.19 -35.78
N SER A 911 -15.93 -16.94 -35.37
CA SER A 911 -15.17 -15.73 -35.70
C SER A 911 -14.49 -15.78 -37.08
N LEU A 912 -14.17 -16.98 -37.57
CA LEU A 912 -13.50 -17.24 -38.86
C LEU A 912 -14.42 -17.21 -40.09
N LYS A 913 -15.68 -17.66 -39.97
CA LYS A 913 -16.71 -17.48 -41.03
C LYS A 913 -16.92 -16.01 -41.43
N ARG A 914 -16.52 -15.06 -40.57
CA ARG A 914 -16.63 -13.61 -40.80
C ARG A 914 -15.52 -13.00 -41.69
N CYS A 915 -14.56 -13.78 -42.20
CA CYS A 915 -13.39 -13.27 -42.96
C CYS A 915 -13.38 -13.62 -44.47
N HIS A 916 -14.07 -14.66 -44.92
CA HIS A 916 -14.16 -15.03 -46.34
C HIS A 916 -15.48 -15.73 -46.64
N PRO A 917 -16.28 -15.31 -47.64
CA PRO A 917 -17.50 -16.02 -48.06
C PRO A 917 -17.21 -17.33 -48.84
N SER A 918 -15.95 -17.66 -49.14
CA SER A 918 -15.60 -18.64 -50.18
C SER A 918 -15.07 -19.99 -49.70
N THR A 919 -14.99 -20.28 -48.40
CA THR A 919 -14.54 -21.59 -47.90
C THR A 919 -15.74 -22.53 -47.69
N ALA A 920 -16.15 -23.19 -48.77
CA ALA A 920 -17.34 -24.04 -48.87
C ALA A 920 -17.24 -25.47 -48.27
N THR A 921 -16.31 -25.75 -47.36
CA THR A 921 -16.04 -27.14 -46.90
C THR A 921 -16.27 -27.45 -45.43
N CYS A 922 -16.89 -26.55 -44.64
CA CYS A 922 -17.33 -26.88 -43.27
C CYS A 922 -18.86 -26.79 -43.17
N LYS A 923 -19.55 -27.83 -43.67
CA LYS A 923 -20.96 -27.78 -44.07
C LYS A 923 -21.96 -28.44 -43.09
N ALA A 924 -21.61 -28.74 -41.84
CA ALA A 924 -22.49 -29.60 -41.03
C ALA A 924 -23.11 -29.01 -39.76
N ASN A 925 -22.59 -27.96 -39.11
CA ASN A 925 -23.28 -27.39 -37.95
C ASN A 925 -22.84 -25.93 -37.69
N MET A 926 -23.78 -25.08 -37.27
CA MET A 926 -23.66 -23.67 -36.83
C MET A 926 -23.94 -22.57 -37.87
N ASN A 927 -25.21 -22.15 -37.88
CA ASN A 927 -25.68 -20.85 -38.34
C ASN A 927 -25.69 -19.89 -37.14
N THR A 928 -24.64 -19.09 -36.95
CA THR A 928 -24.63 -18.03 -35.93
C THR A 928 -24.55 -16.67 -36.63
N GLY A 929 -25.66 -15.94 -36.67
CA GLY A 929 -25.72 -14.56 -37.17
C GLY A 929 -25.00 -13.57 -36.26
N SER A 930 -24.75 -12.36 -36.74
CA SER A 930 -24.14 -11.29 -35.93
C SER A 930 -25.10 -10.76 -34.85
N ILE A 931 -24.57 -10.18 -33.75
CA ILE A 931 -25.41 -9.52 -32.72
C ILE A 931 -26.23 -8.37 -33.34
N LEU A 932 -25.67 -7.71 -34.36
CA LEU A 932 -26.37 -6.70 -35.14
C LEU A 932 -27.53 -7.30 -35.96
N GLU A 933 -27.33 -8.42 -36.64
CA GLU A 933 -28.42 -9.14 -37.33
C GLU A 933 -29.52 -9.53 -36.36
N TYR A 934 -29.17 -10.03 -35.17
CA TYR A 934 -30.15 -10.33 -34.13
C TYR A 934 -30.90 -9.08 -33.65
N ALA A 935 -30.20 -7.97 -33.41
CA ALA A 935 -30.80 -6.69 -33.04
C ALA A 935 -31.75 -6.15 -34.13
N LEU A 936 -31.35 -6.23 -35.40
CA LEU A 936 -32.15 -5.81 -36.54
C LEU A 936 -33.38 -6.72 -36.75
N ALA A 937 -33.21 -8.04 -36.60
CA ALA A 937 -34.32 -8.99 -36.63
C ALA A 937 -35.31 -8.75 -35.48
N PHE A 938 -34.81 -8.54 -34.25
CA PHE A 938 -35.63 -8.22 -33.09
C PHE A 938 -36.38 -6.90 -33.27
N THR A 939 -35.71 -5.86 -33.78
CA THR A 939 -36.36 -4.56 -34.05
C THR A 939 -37.36 -4.64 -35.19
N SER A 940 -37.15 -5.50 -36.19
CA SER A 940 -38.11 -5.81 -37.25
C SER A 940 -39.33 -6.54 -36.70
N ALA A 941 -39.15 -7.55 -35.85
CA ALA A 941 -40.25 -8.25 -35.17
C ALA A 941 -41.06 -7.30 -34.26
N ALA A 942 -40.39 -6.34 -33.62
CA ALA A 942 -41.07 -5.30 -32.85
C ALA A 942 -41.85 -4.32 -33.75
N LEU A 943 -41.40 -4.07 -34.99
CA LEU A 943 -42.09 -3.22 -35.98
C LEU A 943 -43.33 -3.91 -36.60
N ASP A 944 -43.36 -5.24 -36.70
CA ASP A 944 -44.48 -6.00 -37.28
C ASP A 944 -45.82 -5.70 -36.59
N LYS A 945 -45.81 -5.38 -35.29
CA LYS A 945 -47.00 -4.93 -34.54
C LYS A 945 -47.61 -3.63 -35.08
N TYR A 946 -46.84 -2.84 -35.83
CA TYR A 946 -47.19 -1.51 -36.34
C TYR A 946 -47.15 -1.41 -37.87
N CYS A 947 -46.65 -2.44 -38.57
CA CYS A 947 -46.57 -2.50 -40.03
C CYS A 947 -47.91 -2.19 -40.73
N SER A 948 -49.04 -2.57 -40.15
CA SER A 948 -50.39 -2.28 -40.68
C SER A 948 -50.77 -0.78 -40.70
N LYS A 949 -50.10 0.05 -39.87
CA LYS A 949 -50.32 1.50 -39.81
C LYS A 949 -49.36 2.30 -40.72
N TRP A 950 -48.14 1.78 -40.93
CA TRP A 950 -47.05 2.47 -41.64
C TRP A 950 -46.73 1.88 -43.03
N SER A 951 -47.45 0.84 -43.42
CA SER A 951 -47.43 0.23 -44.74
C SER A 951 -48.86 -0.20 -45.09
N ALA A 952 -49.62 0.69 -45.72
CA ALA A 952 -50.99 0.39 -46.13
C ALA A 952 -50.98 -0.21 -47.55
N PRO A 953 -51.77 -1.26 -47.85
CA PRO A 953 -51.89 -1.75 -49.21
C PRO A 953 -52.53 -0.66 -50.08
N PRO A 954 -51.95 -0.34 -51.26
CA PRO A 954 -52.42 0.78 -52.05
C PRO A 954 -53.81 0.52 -52.65
N ARG A 955 -54.61 1.58 -52.80
CA ARG A 955 -56.00 1.46 -53.27
C ARG A 955 -56.14 0.91 -54.69
N THR A 956 -55.10 1.05 -55.51
CA THR A 956 -55.09 0.67 -56.93
C THR A 956 -54.36 -0.65 -57.21
N GLY A 957 -53.81 -1.32 -56.18
CA GLY A 957 -52.93 -2.48 -56.36
C GLY A 957 -51.52 -2.15 -56.89
N PHE A 958 -51.25 -0.87 -57.20
CA PHE A 958 -49.95 -0.30 -57.56
C PHE A 958 -49.57 0.83 -56.60
N ILE A 959 -48.30 1.25 -56.56
CA ILE A 959 -47.78 2.25 -55.61
C ILE A 959 -48.62 3.54 -55.60
N ASP A 960 -49.05 4.00 -54.42
CA ASP A 960 -49.80 5.26 -54.27
C ASP A 960 -48.85 6.49 -54.32
N ILE A 961 -48.87 7.21 -55.44
CA ILE A 961 -47.91 8.28 -55.75
C ILE A 961 -48.22 9.60 -55.01
N THR A 962 -49.49 9.96 -54.83
CA THR A 962 -49.91 11.31 -54.38
C THR A 962 -50.46 11.38 -52.95
N THR A 963 -50.96 10.27 -52.41
CA THR A 963 -51.62 10.20 -51.07
C THR A 963 -51.18 8.96 -50.28
N SER A 964 -49.87 8.73 -50.12
CA SER A 964 -49.36 7.61 -49.33
C SER A 964 -49.32 7.95 -47.83
N LYS A 965 -49.74 7.00 -46.99
CA LYS A 965 -49.62 7.04 -45.52
C LYS A 965 -48.35 6.35 -45.01
N ASP A 966 -47.45 5.98 -45.93
CA ASP A 966 -46.28 5.18 -45.60
C ASP A 966 -45.21 6.02 -44.89
N PHE A 967 -44.42 5.35 -44.06
CA PHE A 967 -43.41 6.00 -43.24
C PHE A 967 -42.38 6.81 -44.06
N TYR A 968 -42.01 6.33 -45.26
CA TYR A 968 -41.05 7.05 -46.12
C TYR A 968 -41.52 8.47 -46.51
N ARG A 969 -42.84 8.69 -46.67
CA ARG A 969 -43.39 10.03 -46.97
C ARG A 969 -43.31 10.96 -45.77
N ILE A 970 -43.57 10.43 -44.58
CA ILE A 970 -43.45 11.17 -43.31
C ILE A 970 -41.99 11.58 -43.08
N PHE A 971 -41.05 10.65 -43.29
CA PHE A 971 -39.62 10.92 -43.17
C PHE A 971 -39.12 11.91 -44.23
N SER A 972 -39.65 11.88 -45.45
CA SER A 972 -39.34 12.86 -46.49
C SER A 972 -39.80 14.29 -46.12
N GLY A 973 -40.99 14.44 -45.53
CA GLY A 973 -41.47 15.70 -44.97
C GLY A 973 -40.59 16.23 -43.83
N LEU A 974 -40.09 15.33 -42.99
CA LEU A 974 -39.14 15.64 -41.92
C LEU A 974 -37.78 16.11 -42.46
N GLN A 975 -37.29 15.44 -43.49
CA GLN A 975 -36.01 15.76 -44.12
C GLN A 975 -36.03 17.17 -44.73
N ILE A 976 -37.08 17.52 -45.48
CA ILE A 976 -37.16 18.83 -46.13
C ILE A 976 -37.33 19.98 -45.13
N LEU A 977 -38.07 19.77 -44.03
CA LEU A 977 -38.14 20.74 -42.92
C LEU A 977 -36.78 20.96 -42.26
N ARG A 978 -36.01 19.88 -42.06
CA ARG A 978 -34.68 19.93 -41.44
C ARG A 978 -33.68 20.68 -42.30
N VAL A 979 -33.75 20.51 -43.61
CA VAL A 979 -32.90 21.23 -44.57
C VAL A 979 -33.36 22.69 -44.72
N GLY A 980 -34.67 22.94 -44.79
CA GLY A 980 -35.26 24.28 -44.90
C GLY A 980 -35.04 25.20 -43.71
N ARG A 981 -35.15 24.70 -42.46
CA ARG A 981 -34.86 25.51 -41.25
C ARG A 981 -33.37 25.86 -41.11
N LYS A 982 -32.46 24.98 -41.56
CA LYS A 982 -31.00 25.28 -41.61
C LYS A 982 -30.68 26.43 -42.56
N TRP A 983 -31.40 26.53 -43.67
CA TRP A 983 -31.27 27.61 -44.63
C TRP A 983 -31.81 28.94 -44.09
N ALA A 984 -33.00 28.94 -43.45
CA ALA A 984 -33.57 30.14 -42.84
C ALA A 984 -32.61 30.81 -41.82
N VAL A 985 -31.87 30.01 -41.03
CA VAL A 985 -30.87 30.50 -40.08
C VAL A 985 -29.62 31.05 -40.78
N ALA A 986 -29.11 30.37 -41.82
CA ALA A 986 -27.97 30.84 -42.60
C ALA A 986 -28.28 32.15 -43.37
N SER A 987 -29.52 32.34 -43.81
CA SER A 987 -29.96 33.57 -44.46
C SER A 987 -30.08 34.76 -43.48
N VAL A 988 -30.44 34.53 -42.21
CA VAL A 988 -30.51 35.59 -41.17
C VAL A 988 -29.13 36.06 -40.73
N GLU A 989 -28.14 35.16 -40.60
CA GLU A 989 -26.74 35.54 -40.30
C GLU A 989 -26.11 36.37 -41.43
N VAL A 990 -26.41 36.04 -42.69
CA VAL A 990 -25.94 36.82 -43.85
C VAL A 990 -26.61 38.20 -43.92
N HIS A 991 -27.88 38.32 -43.53
CA HIS A 991 -28.56 39.63 -43.49
C HIS A 991 -28.11 40.54 -42.35
N MET A 992 -27.75 39.99 -41.17
CA MET A 992 -27.17 40.80 -40.08
C MET A 992 -25.82 41.41 -40.46
N LEU A 993 -24.97 40.68 -41.18
CA LEU A 993 -23.68 41.19 -41.66
C LEU A 993 -23.81 42.28 -42.73
N SER A 994 -24.89 42.27 -43.52
CA SER A 994 -25.18 43.33 -44.50
C SER A 994 -25.71 44.63 -43.87
N ARG A 995 -26.28 44.60 -42.65
CA ARG A 995 -26.81 45.79 -41.96
C ARG A 995 -25.73 46.70 -41.34
N THR A 996 -24.52 46.18 -41.15
CA THR A 996 -23.36 46.95 -40.62
C THR A 996 -22.61 47.78 -41.65
N MET A 997 -22.99 47.71 -42.94
CA MET A 997 -22.29 48.37 -44.04
C MET A 997 -23.29 48.99 -45.02
N VAL A 998 -23.99 50.06 -44.64
CA VAL A 998 -24.46 51.18 -45.50
C VAL A 998 -25.15 52.21 -44.58
N GLY A 999 -24.64 53.44 -44.60
CA GLY A 999 -25.21 54.57 -43.87
C GLY A 999 -26.45 55.15 -44.56
N SER A 1000 -27.33 55.71 -43.72
CA SER A 1000 -28.25 56.83 -43.96
C SER A 1000 -28.89 56.97 -45.34
N ASP A 1001 -30.16 56.59 -45.46
CA ASP A 1001 -31.15 57.29 -46.28
C ASP A 1001 -32.58 57.07 -45.75
N GLU A 1002 -33.31 58.17 -45.54
CA GLU A 1002 -34.51 58.31 -44.70
C GLU A 1002 -35.85 57.83 -45.33
N ASN A 1003 -35.86 57.04 -46.40
CA ASN A 1003 -37.10 56.74 -47.15
C ASN A 1003 -37.55 55.26 -47.18
N SER A 1004 -37.17 54.44 -46.20
CA SER A 1004 -37.55 53.01 -46.13
C SER A 1004 -38.45 52.62 -44.94
N LEU A 1005 -39.23 53.56 -44.40
CA LEU A 1005 -40.05 53.36 -43.19
C LEU A 1005 -41.41 52.64 -43.40
N GLN A 1006 -41.75 52.20 -44.63
CA GLN A 1006 -43.01 51.46 -44.87
C GLN A 1006 -42.83 49.96 -45.16
N THR A 1007 -41.62 49.49 -45.44
CA THR A 1007 -41.33 48.05 -45.64
C THR A 1007 -40.83 47.37 -44.36
N ALA A 1008 -40.51 48.14 -43.31
CA ALA A 1008 -40.06 47.62 -42.02
C ALA A 1008 -41.18 46.95 -41.21
N CYS A 1009 -42.42 47.43 -41.33
CA CYS A 1009 -43.53 46.98 -40.48
C CYS A 1009 -44.16 45.63 -40.92
N HIS A 1010 -43.79 45.09 -42.10
CA HIS A 1010 -44.19 43.73 -42.51
C HIS A 1010 -43.11 42.67 -42.27
N VAL A 1011 -41.88 43.07 -41.93
CA VAL A 1011 -40.78 42.15 -41.59
C VAL A 1011 -40.74 41.90 -40.07
N GLU A 1012 -41.13 42.88 -39.25
CA GLU A 1012 -41.23 42.69 -37.78
C GLU A 1012 -42.25 41.61 -37.38
N HIS A 1013 -43.36 41.47 -38.13
CA HIS A 1013 -44.36 40.43 -37.83
C HIS A 1013 -43.89 39.00 -38.18
N LEU A 1014 -42.91 38.86 -39.08
CA LEU A 1014 -42.23 37.59 -39.37
C LEU A 1014 -41.05 37.35 -38.41
N GLU A 1015 -40.36 38.40 -37.95
CA GLU A 1015 -39.32 38.32 -36.92
C GLU A 1015 -39.87 37.83 -35.57
N GLU A 1016 -41.05 38.31 -35.12
CA GLU A 1016 -41.66 37.83 -33.87
C GLU A 1016 -42.14 36.38 -33.95
N SER A 1017 -42.56 35.90 -35.13
CA SER A 1017 -43.02 34.50 -35.31
C SER A 1017 -41.88 33.48 -35.41
N VAL A 1018 -40.65 33.92 -35.73
CA VAL A 1018 -39.46 33.06 -35.88
C VAL A 1018 -38.50 33.18 -34.69
N GLN A 1019 -38.52 34.29 -33.94
CA GLN A 1019 -37.68 34.46 -32.74
C GLN A 1019 -38.20 33.69 -31.51
N GLY A 1020 -39.48 33.27 -31.49
CA GLY A 1020 -40.08 32.54 -30.36
C GLY A 1020 -40.00 31.02 -30.41
N ALA A 1021 -39.56 30.40 -31.51
CA ALA A 1021 -39.52 28.93 -31.65
C ALA A 1021 -38.09 28.40 -31.49
N PRO A 1022 -37.79 27.59 -30.46
CA PRO A 1022 -36.44 27.16 -30.16
C PRO A 1022 -35.83 26.29 -31.29
N ASN A 1023 -34.52 26.46 -31.47
CA ASN A 1023 -33.62 25.82 -32.43
C ASN A 1023 -33.48 24.28 -32.26
N ASN A 1024 -34.57 23.52 -32.11
CA ASN A 1024 -34.58 22.12 -31.64
C ASN A 1024 -33.99 21.07 -32.61
N LEU A 1025 -33.61 21.41 -33.86
CA LEU A 1025 -33.30 20.42 -34.92
C LEU A 1025 -31.85 20.39 -35.43
N ALA A 1026 -31.03 21.40 -35.12
CA ALA A 1026 -29.56 21.30 -35.22
C ALA A 1026 -28.96 20.42 -34.10
N VAL A 1027 -29.79 20.08 -33.12
CA VAL A 1027 -29.51 19.54 -31.78
C VAL A 1027 -29.40 18.00 -31.76
N LEU A 1028 -29.75 17.30 -32.85
CA LEU A 1028 -29.87 15.82 -32.87
C LEU A 1028 -28.81 15.08 -33.73
N GLY A 1029 -28.02 15.82 -34.53
CA GLY A 1029 -26.94 15.29 -35.39
C GLY A 1029 -27.32 14.16 -36.35
N ASP A 1030 -26.35 13.33 -36.73
CA ASP A 1030 -26.50 12.32 -37.80
C ASP A 1030 -27.36 11.12 -37.37
N SER A 1031 -27.61 10.98 -36.06
CA SER A 1031 -28.41 9.90 -35.48
C SER A 1031 -29.82 9.80 -36.09
N VAL A 1032 -30.47 10.93 -36.38
CA VAL A 1032 -31.83 11.00 -36.97
C VAL A 1032 -31.90 10.29 -38.32
N ALA A 1033 -30.84 10.39 -39.13
CA ALA A 1033 -30.76 9.70 -40.41
C ALA A 1033 -30.65 8.18 -40.22
N TRP A 1034 -29.84 7.73 -39.25
CA TRP A 1034 -29.71 6.31 -38.89
C TRP A 1034 -31.03 5.71 -38.43
N GLY A 1035 -31.79 6.38 -37.56
CA GLY A 1035 -33.11 5.90 -37.13
C GLY A 1035 -34.14 5.84 -38.25
N GLY A 1036 -34.29 6.92 -39.01
CA GLY A 1036 -35.27 7.00 -40.09
C GLY A 1036 -34.98 6.02 -41.24
N CYS A 1037 -33.73 5.97 -41.70
CA CYS A 1037 -33.32 5.05 -42.76
C CYS A 1037 -33.42 3.58 -42.33
N THR A 1038 -33.13 3.25 -41.06
CA THR A 1038 -33.30 1.87 -40.56
C THR A 1038 -34.76 1.43 -40.60
N ILE A 1039 -35.71 2.29 -40.20
CA ILE A 1039 -37.14 1.97 -40.28
C ILE A 1039 -37.59 1.82 -41.75
N ILE A 1040 -37.19 2.75 -42.63
CA ILE A 1040 -37.48 2.68 -44.07
C ILE A 1040 -36.94 1.39 -44.68
N TYR A 1041 -35.71 1.02 -44.31
CA TYR A 1041 -35.06 -0.20 -44.77
C TYR A 1041 -35.83 -1.44 -44.29
N LEU A 1042 -36.06 -1.60 -42.99
CA LEU A 1042 -36.76 -2.76 -42.41
C LEU A 1042 -38.21 -2.91 -42.91
N LEU A 1043 -38.88 -1.82 -43.28
CA LEU A 1043 -40.22 -1.84 -43.91
C LEU A 1043 -40.21 -2.14 -45.41
N GLY A 1044 -39.03 -2.25 -46.06
CA GLY A 1044 -38.90 -2.46 -47.50
C GLY A 1044 -39.28 -1.23 -48.34
N GLN A 1045 -39.24 -0.02 -47.75
CA GLN A 1045 -39.68 1.22 -48.39
C GLN A 1045 -38.54 2.03 -49.03
N GLN A 1046 -37.31 1.50 -49.05
CA GLN A 1046 -36.12 2.23 -49.54
C GLN A 1046 -36.26 2.74 -50.97
N LEU A 1047 -36.66 1.87 -51.92
CA LEU A 1047 -36.79 2.27 -53.34
C LEU A 1047 -37.86 3.35 -53.53
N HIS A 1048 -38.94 3.30 -52.74
CA HIS A 1048 -39.99 4.31 -52.74
C HIS A 1048 -39.48 5.64 -52.20
N PHE A 1049 -38.66 5.61 -51.15
CA PHE A 1049 -38.02 6.79 -50.59
C PHE A 1049 -37.07 7.46 -51.59
N GLU A 1050 -36.19 6.70 -52.22
CA GLU A 1050 -35.21 7.23 -53.19
C GLU A 1050 -35.88 7.89 -54.40
N LEU A 1051 -37.03 7.38 -54.84
CA LEU A 1051 -37.77 7.91 -56.00
C LEU A 1051 -38.64 9.13 -55.68
N PHE A 1052 -39.20 9.17 -54.46
CA PHE A 1052 -40.26 10.11 -54.11
C PHE A 1052 -39.90 11.08 -52.97
N ASP A 1053 -38.64 11.11 -52.53
CA ASP A 1053 -38.20 12.08 -51.53
C ASP A 1053 -38.23 13.52 -52.09
N PHE A 1054 -38.86 14.44 -51.34
CA PHE A 1054 -39.00 15.84 -51.75
C PHE A 1054 -37.65 16.55 -51.91
N SER A 1055 -36.66 16.29 -51.05
CA SER A 1055 -35.34 16.92 -51.17
C SER A 1055 -34.56 16.36 -52.36
N TYR A 1056 -34.70 15.07 -52.67
CA TYR A 1056 -34.05 14.46 -53.83
C TYR A 1056 -34.68 14.96 -55.14
N GLN A 1057 -36.00 15.16 -55.17
CA GLN A 1057 -36.68 15.73 -56.34
C GLN A 1057 -36.25 17.17 -56.62
N VAL A 1058 -36.12 18.00 -55.58
CA VAL A 1058 -35.61 19.38 -55.70
C VAL A 1058 -34.15 19.38 -56.17
N LEU A 1059 -33.31 18.49 -55.64
CA LEU A 1059 -31.92 18.33 -56.09
C LEU A 1059 -31.83 17.92 -57.56
N ASN A 1060 -32.59 16.90 -57.96
CA ASN A 1060 -32.57 16.41 -59.34
C ASN A 1060 -33.08 17.48 -60.33
N ALA A 1061 -34.09 18.28 -59.94
CA ALA A 1061 -34.56 19.41 -60.74
C ALA A 1061 -33.52 20.54 -60.84
N ALA A 1062 -32.88 20.90 -59.74
CA ALA A 1062 -31.82 21.90 -59.70
C ALA A 1062 -30.57 21.48 -60.50
N GLU A 1063 -30.19 20.19 -60.49
CA GLU A 1063 -29.08 19.66 -61.30
C GLU A 1063 -29.37 19.77 -62.80
N VAL A 1064 -30.62 19.60 -63.24
CA VAL A 1064 -31.04 19.76 -64.64
C VAL A 1064 -31.01 21.25 -65.05
N GLU A 1065 -31.55 22.16 -64.22
CA GLU A 1065 -31.53 23.61 -64.51
C GLU A 1065 -30.10 24.20 -64.51
N VAL A 1066 -29.21 23.75 -63.62
CA VAL A 1066 -27.79 24.17 -63.62
C VAL A 1066 -27.07 23.69 -64.88
N THR A 1067 -27.46 22.54 -65.44
CA THR A 1067 -26.91 22.02 -66.70
C THR A 1067 -27.40 22.82 -67.91
N GLU A 1068 -28.64 23.33 -67.89
CA GLU A 1068 -29.19 24.22 -68.93
C GLU A 1068 -28.66 25.67 -68.82
N LEU A 1069 -28.44 26.19 -67.60
CA LEU A 1069 -27.91 27.54 -67.35
C LEU A 1069 -26.40 27.67 -67.60
N ALA A 1070 -25.64 26.56 -67.62
CA ALA A 1070 -24.23 26.56 -67.99
C ALA A 1070 -23.99 26.96 -69.47
N GLN A 1071 -25.03 27.00 -70.31
CA GLN A 1071 -24.95 27.39 -71.73
C GLN A 1071 -25.33 28.85 -72.03
N MET A 1072 -25.87 29.63 -71.08
CA MET A 1072 -26.19 31.05 -71.31
C MET A 1072 -25.89 31.92 -70.07
N HIS A 1073 -24.93 32.85 -70.19
CA HIS A 1073 -24.55 33.74 -69.10
C HIS A 1073 -25.33 35.08 -69.08
N ARG A 1074 -25.49 35.58 -67.84
CA ARG A 1074 -25.85 36.95 -67.36
C ARG A 1074 -27.33 37.25 -67.10
N ASN A 1075 -27.77 36.88 -65.89
CA ASN A 1075 -28.42 37.79 -64.92
C ASN A 1075 -28.51 37.08 -63.55
N SER A 1076 -27.49 37.28 -62.71
CA SER A 1076 -27.31 36.63 -61.43
C SER A 1076 -27.83 37.50 -60.27
N TYR A 1077 -29.12 37.42 -59.96
CA TYR A 1077 -29.64 37.98 -58.70
C TYR A 1077 -30.69 37.10 -58.00
N THR A 1078 -31.15 35.99 -58.60
CA THR A 1078 -32.16 35.09 -58.01
C THR A 1078 -31.62 33.77 -57.44
N VAL A 1079 -30.39 33.38 -57.76
CA VAL A 1079 -29.80 32.08 -57.35
C VAL A 1079 -28.87 32.20 -56.14
N GLN A 1080 -28.44 33.41 -55.77
CA GLN A 1080 -27.39 33.68 -54.77
C GLN A 1080 -27.78 33.42 -53.30
N GLY A 1081 -28.88 32.71 -53.06
CA GLY A 1081 -29.31 32.28 -51.73
C GLY A 1081 -29.59 30.78 -51.61
N TRP A 1082 -29.72 30.03 -52.71
CA TRP A 1082 -30.14 28.62 -52.69
C TRP A 1082 -28.98 27.61 -52.60
N GLU A 1083 -27.74 28.04 -52.88
CA GLU A 1083 -26.54 27.19 -52.83
C GLU A 1083 -26.33 26.48 -51.47
N PRO A 1084 -26.49 27.15 -50.30
CA PRO A 1084 -26.36 26.48 -49.01
C PRO A 1084 -27.47 25.45 -48.74
N LEU A 1085 -28.68 25.68 -49.27
CA LEU A 1085 -29.79 24.74 -49.16
C LEU A 1085 -29.54 23.49 -50.02
N LEU A 1086 -29.09 23.68 -51.26
CA LEU A 1086 -28.75 22.58 -52.17
C LEU A 1086 -27.58 21.76 -51.63
N GLU A 1087 -26.54 22.38 -51.09
CA GLU A 1087 -25.45 21.65 -50.42
C GLU A 1087 -25.91 20.90 -49.17
N ALA A 1088 -26.83 21.47 -48.37
CA ALA A 1088 -27.42 20.77 -47.24
C ALA A 1088 -28.25 19.55 -47.67
N MET A 1089 -29.01 19.66 -48.77
CA MET A 1089 -29.75 18.53 -49.34
C MET A 1089 -28.80 17.45 -49.87
N LYS A 1090 -27.72 17.82 -50.59
CA LYS A 1090 -26.69 16.88 -51.06
C LYS A 1090 -26.04 16.12 -49.90
N LYS A 1091 -25.71 16.83 -48.82
CA LYS A 1091 -25.13 16.23 -47.61
C LYS A 1091 -26.10 15.23 -46.96
N SER A 1092 -27.39 15.55 -46.88
CA SER A 1092 -28.42 14.63 -46.37
C SER A 1092 -28.56 13.39 -47.26
N ARG A 1093 -28.56 13.56 -48.59
CA ARG A 1093 -28.60 12.45 -49.56
C ARG A 1093 -27.42 11.50 -49.43
N ARG A 1094 -26.19 12.04 -49.30
CA ARG A 1094 -24.98 11.23 -49.08
C ARG A 1094 -25.05 10.42 -47.79
N LEU A 1095 -25.51 11.05 -46.69
CA LEU A 1095 -25.65 10.37 -45.39
C LEU A 1095 -26.67 9.24 -45.44
N ASN A 1096 -27.87 9.48 -45.99
CA ASN A 1096 -28.89 8.44 -46.12
C ASN A 1096 -28.43 7.26 -46.98
N ASN A 1097 -27.79 7.54 -48.13
CA ASN A 1097 -27.27 6.50 -49.01
C ASN A 1097 -26.16 5.68 -48.33
N HIS A 1098 -25.31 6.33 -47.52
CA HIS A 1098 -24.32 5.63 -46.71
C HIS A 1098 -24.98 4.68 -45.70
N VAL A 1099 -26.01 5.14 -44.99
CA VAL A 1099 -26.77 4.31 -44.04
C VAL A 1099 -27.43 3.12 -44.73
N PHE A 1100 -28.13 3.34 -45.85
CA PHE A 1100 -28.77 2.25 -46.60
C PHE A 1100 -27.75 1.23 -47.14
N SER A 1101 -26.60 1.69 -47.62
CA SER A 1101 -25.50 0.81 -48.06
C SER A 1101 -24.98 -0.06 -46.92
N MET A 1102 -24.80 0.52 -45.73
CA MET A 1102 -24.40 -0.19 -44.52
C MET A 1102 -25.43 -1.24 -44.11
N LEU A 1103 -26.72 -0.88 -44.08
CA LEU A 1103 -27.80 -1.81 -43.73
C LEU A 1103 -27.89 -2.97 -44.74
N LYS A 1104 -27.79 -2.68 -46.05
CA LYS A 1104 -27.81 -3.69 -47.12
C LYS A 1104 -26.63 -4.65 -47.06
N ALA A 1105 -25.45 -4.18 -46.65
CA ALA A 1105 -24.27 -5.03 -46.48
C ALA A 1105 -24.37 -5.99 -45.29
N ARG A 1106 -25.18 -5.66 -44.27
CA ARG A 1106 -25.24 -6.40 -42.99
C ARG A 1106 -26.52 -7.21 -42.78
N CYS A 1107 -27.65 -6.75 -43.31
CA CYS A 1107 -28.94 -7.40 -43.22
C CYS A 1107 -29.62 -7.37 -44.60
N PRO A 1108 -29.16 -8.16 -45.58
CA PRO A 1108 -29.75 -8.15 -46.91
C PRO A 1108 -31.20 -8.62 -46.82
N LEU A 1109 -32.14 -7.70 -47.05
CA LEU A 1109 -33.54 -8.06 -47.23
C LEU A 1109 -33.69 -8.82 -48.56
N GLU A 1110 -34.32 -9.99 -48.52
CA GLU A 1110 -34.73 -10.67 -49.74
C GLU A 1110 -35.70 -9.79 -50.51
N ASP A 1111 -35.50 -9.68 -51.83
CA ASP A 1111 -36.39 -8.93 -52.71
C ASP A 1111 -37.82 -9.46 -52.56
N LYS A 1112 -38.67 -8.71 -51.85
CA LYS A 1112 -40.11 -8.96 -51.81
C LYS A 1112 -40.68 -8.65 -53.19
N VAL A 1113 -40.70 -9.69 -54.04
CA VAL A 1113 -41.46 -9.81 -55.29
C VAL A 1113 -40.99 -8.89 -56.43
N ALA A 1114 -40.17 -9.42 -57.33
CA ALA A 1114 -40.12 -8.93 -58.70
C ALA A 1114 -41.29 -9.55 -59.50
N CYS A 1115 -42.21 -8.71 -60.01
CA CYS A 1115 -43.10 -9.14 -61.09
C CYS A 1115 -42.32 -9.09 -62.41
N ALA A 1116 -42.19 -10.23 -63.10
CA ALA A 1116 -41.73 -10.22 -64.48
C ALA A 1116 -42.80 -9.55 -65.35
N ILE A 1117 -42.43 -8.46 -66.01
CA ILE A 1117 -43.26 -7.77 -67.01
C ILE A 1117 -42.83 -8.30 -68.38
N LYS A 1118 -43.77 -8.87 -69.16
CA LYS A 1118 -43.50 -9.21 -70.57
C LYS A 1118 -43.16 -7.93 -71.35
N GLN A 1119 -42.48 -8.03 -72.49
CA GLN A 1119 -42.31 -6.89 -73.41
C GLN A 1119 -43.63 -6.23 -73.86
N SER A 1120 -44.78 -6.87 -73.60
CA SER A 1120 -46.14 -6.35 -73.82
C SER A 1120 -46.79 -5.64 -72.61
N GLY A 1121 -46.07 -5.40 -71.51
CA GLY A 1121 -46.56 -4.59 -70.37
C GLY A 1121 -47.52 -5.27 -69.38
N THR A 1122 -47.71 -6.60 -69.44
CA THR A 1122 -48.63 -7.34 -68.55
C THR A 1122 -47.89 -8.06 -67.40
N PRO A 1123 -48.32 -7.94 -66.13
CA PRO A 1123 -47.66 -8.59 -64.99
C PRO A 1123 -48.05 -10.07 -64.83
N LEU A 1124 -47.07 -10.93 -64.54
CA LEU A 1124 -47.23 -12.37 -64.26
C LEU A 1124 -47.25 -12.66 -62.75
N HIS A 1125 -48.20 -13.50 -62.29
CA HIS A 1125 -48.34 -13.88 -60.88
C HIS A 1125 -47.55 -15.15 -60.51
N ARG A 1126 -46.59 -14.97 -59.59
CA ARG A 1126 -45.94 -15.90 -58.62
C ARG A 1126 -45.17 -17.16 -59.07
N ILE A 1127 -43.93 -17.22 -58.59
CA ILE A 1127 -43.36 -18.41 -57.91
C ILE A 1127 -43.11 -18.00 -56.44
N LYS A 1128 -43.62 -18.77 -55.48
CA LYS A 1128 -43.17 -18.70 -54.08
C LYS A 1128 -41.84 -19.47 -54.03
N PHE A 1129 -40.76 -18.80 -53.64
CA PHE A 1129 -39.59 -19.53 -53.17
C PHE A 1129 -39.93 -20.14 -51.81
N GLU A 1130 -39.49 -21.38 -51.56
CA GLU A 1130 -39.52 -21.95 -50.22
C GLU A 1130 -38.73 -21.04 -49.28
N ASN A 1131 -39.34 -20.69 -48.15
CA ASN A 1131 -38.66 -19.96 -47.08
C ASN A 1131 -37.38 -20.74 -46.73
N THR A 1132 -36.21 -20.18 -47.01
CA THR A 1132 -35.09 -20.40 -46.11
C THR A 1132 -35.56 -19.89 -44.75
N VAL A 1133 -35.69 -20.80 -43.78
CA VAL A 1133 -36.12 -20.52 -42.41
C VAL A 1133 -35.50 -19.20 -41.97
N SER A 1134 -36.33 -18.16 -41.95
CA SER A 1134 -35.89 -16.85 -41.50
C SER A 1134 -35.35 -17.04 -40.08
N ALA A 1135 -34.30 -16.31 -39.71
CA ALA A 1135 -33.83 -16.29 -38.32
C ALA A 1135 -34.97 -15.96 -37.33
N PHE A 1136 -36.09 -15.39 -37.82
CA PHE A 1136 -37.37 -15.23 -37.13
C PHE A 1136 -37.99 -16.52 -36.57
N GLU A 1137 -37.89 -17.66 -37.26
CA GLU A 1137 -38.47 -18.94 -36.79
C GLU A 1137 -37.57 -19.65 -35.76
N THR A 1138 -36.30 -19.25 -35.65
CA THR A 1138 -35.33 -19.78 -34.68
C THR A 1138 -35.23 -18.96 -33.38
N LEU A 1139 -35.98 -17.87 -33.25
CA LEU A 1139 -36.07 -17.14 -31.99
C LEU A 1139 -36.85 -17.98 -30.97
N PRO A 1140 -36.37 -18.13 -29.71
CA PRO A 1140 -37.14 -18.80 -28.68
C PRO A 1140 -38.47 -18.05 -28.49
N GLN A 1141 -39.57 -18.69 -28.86
CA GLN A 1141 -40.91 -18.23 -28.50
C GLN A 1141 -40.97 -18.19 -26.97
N LYS A 1142 -41.56 -17.13 -26.40
CA LYS A 1142 -41.84 -17.02 -24.95
C LYS A 1142 -42.64 -18.27 -24.51
N GLY A 1143 -41.94 -19.26 -23.99
CA GLY A 1143 -42.48 -20.18 -23.00
C GLY A 1143 -42.56 -19.42 -21.67
N VAL A 1144 -43.67 -19.62 -20.97
CA VAL A 1144 -43.92 -19.19 -19.58
C VAL A 1144 -42.77 -19.56 -18.66
#